data_AF-A0A8H8SNP8-F1
#
_entry.id   AF-A0A8H8SNP8-F1
#
_cell.length_a   1.000
_cell.length_b   1.000
_cell.length_c   1.000
_cell.angle_alpha   90.00
_cell.angle_beta   90.00
_cell.angle_gamma   90.00
#
_symmetry.space_group_name_H-M   'P 1'
#
loop_
_entity.id
_entity.type
_entity.pdbx_description
1 polymer ?
#
loop_
_entity_poly.entity_id
_entity_poly.type
_entity_poly.pdbx_seq_one_letter_code
_entity_poly.pdbx_strand_id
1 'polypeptide(L)'
;MSAVDELLLRVGAAFPSTEPQDMHTYATKAPSQPFLKEVLDITQSISDALVTMPSVNDSKVISILREQANHDQIVFERQDLNRRAVELLEHQTKHWVEDIPLDPERRPDFILSSIERWGKDAKMEVYQSIENGLNSIACAGSAVVLDLLFKKSEPNVAVPTITLVSLKSSYPTSSESAPVAQPLATVEKLLASGVTAYIDEVLRPESDAQKAAQLAMRVIEHIRYIMSLDAQAAREAEAGDTGARWFAEVGLLSPKVVDLGCKEAAGLCSQLKTEKAPLDIFLRRAHGLPLVNLNSPSISFLIGIPPLIYLSLLKASALQPEPPSSDTQPNIDVSIPLLRRFVTQHPTPPGITTCNLILSPCSQLDTNLIHPHPSRPPQFTLLDNTPIPSLEHNFPVPGGNSAWVLDFGAKGLVMRRSAMQTLVQTLGHIVDVDVALSGMGFLNLGMGLMNEESRGWVSMLLQRPLLSTSQQLYAVQKSPSQKYPPVQVTLRLPPESGFVLGRVRVRDMAEVWTTLEIVREQCWLNSMIASYDWHESPPKIDEPEPQGISSLQSGQFFSIPTQMTLSVGAAPPSVLLQFPIPSRGSVPPIVQFMVSYDSTATRGTRVQFGSLDPKLSVADTLDVYKDQLDEVFRRAGPLAAVGWINAQLRPS
;
A
#
# COMPACT_ATOMS: atom_id res chain seq x y z
N MET A 1 19.52 25.69 -40.01
CA MET A 1 19.04 24.60 -40.88
C MET A 1 20.13 23.56 -41.14
N SER A 2 21.31 23.90 -41.68
CA SER A 2 22.31 22.87 -42.06
C SER A 2 22.81 21.96 -40.92
N ALA A 3 22.96 22.45 -39.69
CA ALA A 3 23.44 21.63 -38.57
C ALA A 3 22.40 20.61 -38.04
N VAL A 4 21.11 20.93 -38.16
CA VAL A 4 20.01 20.04 -37.74
C VAL A 4 19.76 18.98 -38.81
N ASP A 5 19.82 19.37 -40.09
CA ASP A 5 19.76 18.42 -41.20
C ASP A 5 20.96 17.47 -41.18
N GLU A 6 22.16 17.95 -40.82
CA GLU A 6 23.35 17.12 -40.65
C GLU A 6 23.23 16.17 -39.43
N LEU A 7 22.64 16.62 -38.33
CA LEU A 7 22.35 15.77 -37.16
C LEU A 7 21.34 14.68 -37.52
N LEU A 8 20.24 15.04 -38.20
CA LEU A 8 19.21 14.08 -38.64
C LEU A 8 19.74 13.09 -39.68
N LEU A 9 20.63 13.53 -40.58
CA LEU A 9 21.32 12.64 -41.51
C LEU A 9 22.29 11.69 -40.80
N ARG A 10 23.05 12.17 -39.79
CA ARG A 10 23.94 11.32 -39.00
C ARG A 10 23.17 10.33 -38.13
N VAL A 11 22.07 10.76 -37.52
CA VAL A 11 21.18 9.88 -36.73
C VAL A 11 20.51 8.84 -37.64
N GLY A 12 20.00 9.25 -38.81
CA GLY A 12 19.39 8.34 -39.78
C GLY A 12 20.38 7.37 -40.43
N ALA A 13 21.65 7.75 -40.57
CA ALA A 13 22.73 6.89 -41.08
C ALA A 13 23.39 6.02 -40.01
N ALA A 14 23.23 6.36 -38.72
CA ALA A 14 23.80 5.63 -37.59
C ALA A 14 22.92 4.46 -37.12
N PHE A 15 21.66 4.36 -37.54
CA PHE A 15 20.87 3.16 -37.29
C PHE A 15 21.33 2.03 -38.23
N PRO A 16 21.86 0.92 -37.70
CA PRO A 16 22.42 -0.14 -38.54
C PRO A 16 21.35 -0.81 -39.38
N SER A 17 21.70 -1.16 -40.62
CA SER A 17 20.84 -1.80 -41.62
C SER A 17 20.62 -3.30 -41.35
N THR A 18 20.40 -3.72 -40.11
CA THR A 18 20.11 -5.12 -39.76
C THR A 18 18.62 -5.34 -39.55
N GLU A 19 18.15 -6.55 -39.85
CA GLU A 19 16.73 -6.90 -39.85
C GLU A 19 16.05 -6.49 -38.52
N PRO A 20 14.90 -5.77 -38.57
CA PRO A 20 14.23 -5.23 -37.38
C PRO A 20 13.76 -6.27 -36.34
N GLN A 21 13.95 -7.57 -36.62
CA GLN A 21 13.58 -8.66 -35.71
C GLN A 21 14.52 -8.80 -34.51
N ASP A 22 15.80 -8.45 -34.63
CA ASP A 22 16.78 -8.59 -33.52
C ASP A 22 16.65 -7.47 -32.47
N MET A 23 15.89 -6.41 -32.79
CA MET A 23 15.57 -5.31 -31.87
C MET A 23 14.24 -5.50 -31.13
N HIS A 24 13.47 -6.52 -31.49
CA HIS A 24 12.16 -6.73 -30.90
C HIS A 24 12.31 -7.25 -29.46
N THR A 25 11.48 -6.76 -28.54
CA THR A 25 11.48 -7.16 -27.12
C THR A 25 11.25 -8.66 -26.89
N TYR A 26 10.84 -9.38 -27.94
CA TYR A 26 10.62 -10.82 -27.97
C TYR A 26 11.61 -11.57 -28.88
N ALA A 27 12.73 -10.95 -29.24
CA ALA A 27 13.79 -11.60 -30.01
C ALA A 27 14.34 -12.79 -29.20
N THR A 28 14.32 -13.97 -29.81
CA THR A 28 14.79 -15.21 -29.17
C THR A 28 16.32 -15.29 -29.00
N LYS A 29 17.05 -14.29 -29.51
CA LYS A 29 18.52 -14.23 -29.46
C LYS A 29 18.95 -12.90 -28.85
N ALA A 30 19.93 -12.95 -27.95
CA ALA A 30 20.53 -11.75 -27.39
C ALA A 30 21.22 -10.94 -28.50
N PRO A 31 21.16 -9.59 -28.44
CA PRO A 31 21.86 -8.74 -29.39
C PRO A 31 23.37 -9.00 -29.33
N SER A 32 24.03 -8.95 -30.49
CA SER A 32 25.46 -9.22 -30.56
C SER A 32 26.28 -8.16 -29.81
N GLN A 33 27.36 -8.57 -29.13
CA GLN A 33 28.27 -7.65 -28.44
C GLN A 33 28.81 -6.49 -29.31
N PRO A 34 29.20 -6.69 -30.59
CA PRO A 34 29.62 -5.58 -31.44
C PRO A 34 28.50 -4.58 -31.72
N PHE A 35 27.26 -5.04 -31.85
CA PHE A 35 26.09 -4.17 -32.00
C PHE A 35 25.83 -3.35 -30.74
N LEU A 36 25.90 -3.95 -29.55
CA LEU A 36 25.78 -3.22 -28.28
C LEU A 36 26.86 -2.14 -28.13
N LYS A 37 28.07 -2.43 -28.60
CA LYS A 37 29.17 -1.46 -28.62
C LYS A 37 28.92 -0.31 -29.59
N GLU A 38 28.38 -0.61 -30.77
CA GLU A 38 27.98 0.38 -31.77
C GLU A 38 26.87 1.30 -31.24
N VAL A 39 25.85 0.75 -30.58
CA VAL A 39 24.81 1.55 -29.91
C VAL A 39 25.41 2.46 -28.84
N LEU A 40 26.32 1.94 -28.01
CA LEU A 40 27.06 2.71 -27.00
C LEU A 40 27.84 3.86 -27.64
N ASP A 41 28.61 3.59 -28.69
CA ASP A 41 29.42 4.57 -29.40
C ASP A 41 28.54 5.66 -30.05
N ILE A 42 27.37 5.28 -30.60
CA ILE A 42 26.38 6.21 -31.14
C ILE A 42 25.76 7.07 -30.04
N THR A 43 25.34 6.48 -28.92
CA THR A 43 24.79 7.25 -27.80
C THR A 43 25.82 8.21 -27.19
N GLN A 44 27.09 7.80 -27.12
CA GLN A 44 28.18 8.67 -26.70
C GLN A 44 28.38 9.82 -27.70
N SER A 45 28.37 9.53 -29.00
CA SER A 45 28.47 10.56 -30.05
C SER A 45 27.30 11.55 -30.03
N ILE A 46 26.07 11.07 -29.78
CA ILE A 46 24.88 11.93 -29.62
C ILE A 46 25.01 12.78 -28.35
N SER A 47 25.45 12.19 -27.23
CA SER A 47 25.69 12.91 -25.98
C SER A 47 26.71 14.03 -26.17
N ASP A 48 27.84 13.72 -26.80
CA ASP A 48 28.90 14.69 -27.09
C ASP A 48 28.41 15.79 -28.06
N ALA A 49 27.57 15.43 -29.04
CA ALA A 49 26.93 16.40 -29.95
C ALA A 49 25.92 17.30 -29.23
N LEU A 50 25.15 16.77 -28.27
CA LEU A 50 24.20 17.54 -27.45
C LEU A 50 24.91 18.48 -26.47
N VAL A 51 26.05 18.07 -25.91
CA VAL A 51 26.88 18.91 -25.02
C VAL A 51 27.57 20.03 -25.79
N THR A 52 27.94 19.78 -27.04
CA THR A 52 28.61 20.77 -27.91
C THR A 52 27.64 21.64 -28.71
N MET A 53 26.33 21.34 -28.69
CA MET A 53 25.32 22.15 -29.35
C MET A 53 25.16 23.51 -28.63
N PRO A 54 25.30 24.65 -29.35
CA PRO A 54 24.94 25.95 -28.80
C PRO A 54 23.44 25.98 -28.50
N SER A 55 23.03 26.75 -27.47
CA SER A 55 21.64 26.88 -27.02
C SER A 55 20.68 27.06 -28.20
N VAL A 56 19.83 26.07 -28.45
CA VAL A 56 18.86 26.09 -29.54
C VAL A 56 17.78 27.11 -29.21
N ASN A 57 17.89 28.32 -29.76
CA ASN A 57 16.89 29.39 -29.60
C ASN A 57 15.76 29.31 -30.63
N ASP A 58 15.79 28.34 -31.55
CA ASP A 58 14.77 28.16 -32.57
C ASP A 58 13.55 27.44 -31.97
N SER A 59 12.47 28.20 -31.78
CA SER A 59 11.21 27.71 -31.21
C SER A 59 10.60 26.56 -32.01
N LYS A 60 10.86 26.48 -33.32
CA LYS A 60 10.35 25.39 -34.17
C LYS A 60 11.08 24.08 -33.88
N VAL A 61 12.39 24.14 -33.68
CA VAL A 61 13.20 22.96 -33.33
C VAL A 61 12.85 22.49 -31.92
N ILE A 62 12.69 23.40 -30.96
CA ILE A 62 12.21 23.06 -29.61
C ILE A 62 10.82 22.41 -29.68
N SER A 63 9.92 22.93 -30.52
CA SER A 63 8.58 22.35 -30.68
C SER A 63 8.63 20.93 -31.25
N ILE A 64 9.45 20.68 -32.27
CA ILE A 64 9.60 19.35 -32.88
C ILE A 64 10.25 18.36 -31.89
N LEU A 65 11.26 18.79 -31.14
CA LEU A 65 11.88 17.95 -30.11
C LEU A 65 10.92 17.63 -28.98
N ARG A 66 10.07 18.59 -28.57
CA ARG A 66 8.99 18.35 -27.61
C ARG A 66 7.96 17.38 -28.16
N GLU A 67 7.56 17.52 -29.42
CA GLU A 67 6.62 16.63 -30.09
C GLU A 67 7.16 15.20 -30.18
N GLN A 68 8.43 15.05 -30.56
CA GLN A 68 9.08 13.75 -30.66
C GLN A 68 9.28 13.10 -29.28
N ALA A 69 9.73 13.85 -28.28
CA ALA A 69 9.81 13.37 -26.91
C ALA A 69 8.42 12.95 -26.37
N ASN A 70 7.37 13.70 -26.72
CA ASN A 70 6.00 13.35 -26.36
C ASN A 70 5.53 12.06 -27.06
N HIS A 71 5.87 11.90 -28.35
CA HIS A 71 5.53 10.69 -29.09
C HIS A 71 6.26 9.46 -28.52
N ASP A 72 7.57 9.57 -28.26
CA ASP A 72 8.35 8.50 -27.65
C ASP A 72 7.81 8.14 -26.26
N GLN A 73 7.42 9.15 -25.47
CA GLN A 73 6.76 8.94 -24.19
C GLN A 73 5.42 8.22 -24.35
N ILE A 74 4.56 8.62 -25.29
CA ILE A 74 3.26 7.95 -25.54
C ILE A 74 3.46 6.49 -26.00
N VAL A 75 4.45 6.22 -26.85
CA VAL A 75 4.77 4.86 -27.29
C VAL A 75 5.25 4.02 -26.12
N PHE A 76 6.14 4.57 -25.28
CA PHE A 76 6.62 3.90 -24.08
C PHE A 76 5.48 3.63 -23.09
N GLU A 77 4.62 4.63 -22.82
CA GLU A 77 3.43 4.49 -21.99
C GLU A 77 2.48 3.43 -22.54
N ARG A 78 2.27 3.34 -23.86
CA ARG A 78 1.44 2.29 -24.47
C ARG A 78 2.06 0.91 -24.35
N GLN A 79 3.37 0.77 -24.53
CA GLN A 79 4.07 -0.50 -24.37
C GLN A 79 4.01 -0.97 -22.91
N ASP A 80 4.19 -0.06 -21.96
CA ASP A 80 4.05 -0.35 -20.53
C ASP A 80 2.60 -0.70 -20.16
N LEU A 81 1.61 0.04 -20.66
CA LEU A 81 0.20 -0.25 -20.43
C LEU A 81 -0.18 -1.61 -21.04
N ASN A 82 0.39 -1.96 -22.20
CA ASN A 82 0.20 -3.28 -22.79
C ASN A 82 0.88 -4.38 -21.94
N ARG A 83 2.09 -4.15 -21.44
CA ARG A 83 2.75 -5.08 -20.50
C ARG A 83 1.94 -5.26 -19.22
N ARG A 84 1.46 -4.17 -18.60
CA ARG A 84 0.58 -4.22 -17.42
C ARG A 84 -0.74 -4.90 -17.73
N ALA A 85 -1.32 -4.64 -18.90
CA ALA A 85 -2.52 -5.33 -19.34
C ALA A 85 -2.24 -6.82 -19.48
N VAL A 86 -1.09 -7.21 -20.06
CA VAL A 86 -0.66 -8.61 -20.15
C VAL A 86 -0.39 -9.22 -18.77
N GLU A 87 0.25 -8.53 -17.82
CA GLU A 87 0.47 -9.03 -16.45
C GLU A 87 -0.86 -9.18 -15.69
N LEU A 88 -1.75 -8.19 -15.79
CA LEU A 88 -3.10 -8.25 -15.23
C LEU A 88 -3.93 -9.36 -15.90
N LEU A 89 -3.79 -9.54 -17.22
CA LEU A 89 -4.48 -10.58 -17.98
C LEU A 89 -3.89 -11.98 -17.73
N GLU A 90 -2.58 -12.13 -17.57
CA GLU A 90 -1.94 -13.42 -17.23
C GLU A 90 -2.37 -13.91 -15.85
N HIS A 91 -2.60 -12.98 -14.90
CA HIS A 91 -3.19 -13.31 -13.61
C HIS A 91 -4.72 -13.50 -13.68
N GLN A 92 -5.41 -12.91 -14.67
CA GLN A 92 -6.87 -12.99 -14.82
C GLN A 92 -7.38 -14.09 -15.76
N THR A 93 -6.56 -14.69 -16.63
CA THR A 93 -7.06 -15.47 -17.78
C THR A 93 -7.38 -16.94 -17.50
N LYS A 94 -7.21 -17.47 -16.28
CA LYS A 94 -7.45 -18.91 -16.05
C LYS A 94 -8.60 -19.31 -15.13
N HIS A 95 -9.07 -18.48 -14.19
CA HIS A 95 -10.06 -18.92 -13.19
C HIS A 95 -11.02 -17.79 -12.76
N TRP A 96 -11.87 -17.31 -13.68
CA TRP A 96 -12.90 -16.31 -13.32
C TRP A 96 -13.97 -16.88 -12.37
N VAL A 97 -14.24 -18.18 -12.50
CA VAL A 97 -15.31 -18.90 -11.81
C VAL A 97 -14.85 -20.34 -11.58
N GLU A 98 -15.22 -20.95 -10.45
CA GLU A 98 -15.04 -22.38 -10.20
C GLU A 98 -16.17 -23.20 -10.82
N ASP A 99 -15.84 -24.31 -11.47
CA ASP A 99 -16.83 -25.22 -12.08
C ASP A 99 -17.47 -26.13 -11.03
N ILE A 100 -18.13 -25.53 -10.03
CA ILE A 100 -18.73 -26.25 -8.89
C ILE A 100 -19.81 -27.20 -9.40
N PRO A 101 -19.74 -28.51 -9.07
CA PRO A 101 -20.77 -29.47 -9.47
C PRO A 101 -22.15 -29.07 -8.94
N LEU A 102 -23.13 -29.09 -9.85
CA LEU A 102 -24.55 -28.89 -9.50
C LEU A 102 -25.06 -29.98 -8.56
N ASP A 103 -24.57 -31.21 -8.77
CA ASP A 103 -24.85 -32.37 -7.93
C ASP A 103 -24.09 -32.27 -6.59
N PRO A 104 -24.79 -32.09 -5.44
CA PRO A 104 -24.15 -31.98 -4.14
C PRO A 104 -23.31 -33.21 -3.76
N GLU A 105 -23.64 -34.39 -4.29
CA GLU A 105 -22.91 -35.63 -3.99
C GLU A 105 -21.48 -35.64 -4.55
N ARG A 106 -21.24 -34.87 -5.61
CA ARG A 106 -19.93 -34.78 -6.28
C ARG A 106 -19.03 -33.70 -5.69
N ARG A 107 -19.56 -32.80 -4.87
CA ARG A 107 -18.79 -31.65 -4.35
C ARG A 107 -17.62 -32.06 -3.44
N PRO A 108 -17.73 -33.06 -2.55
CA PRO A 108 -16.58 -33.53 -1.77
C PRO A 108 -15.40 -34.00 -2.63
N ASP A 109 -15.67 -34.77 -3.69
CA ASP A 109 -14.61 -35.29 -4.57
C ASP A 109 -14.05 -34.18 -5.49
N PHE A 110 -14.90 -33.24 -5.89
CA PHE A 110 -14.48 -32.02 -6.57
C PHE A 110 -13.52 -31.17 -5.72
N ILE A 111 -13.78 -31.03 -4.41
CA ILE A 111 -12.89 -30.31 -3.49
C ILE A 111 -11.52 -30.99 -3.42
N LEU A 112 -11.48 -32.32 -3.22
CA LEU A 112 -10.22 -33.08 -3.16
C LEU A 112 -9.41 -32.93 -4.45
N SER A 113 -10.06 -33.13 -5.62
CA SER A 113 -9.39 -32.98 -6.92
C SER A 113 -8.95 -31.54 -7.21
N SER A 114 -9.64 -30.54 -6.67
CA SER A 114 -9.23 -29.14 -6.81
C SER A 114 -7.99 -28.85 -5.98
N ILE A 115 -7.92 -29.32 -4.74
CA ILE A 115 -6.74 -29.17 -3.89
C ILE A 115 -5.52 -29.88 -4.49
N GLU A 116 -5.72 -31.09 -5.04
CA GLU A 116 -4.70 -31.81 -5.78
C GLU A 116 -4.19 -31.00 -6.98
N ARG A 117 -5.10 -30.39 -7.75
CA ARG A 117 -4.77 -29.53 -8.89
C ARG A 117 -3.98 -28.31 -8.44
N TRP A 118 -4.33 -27.68 -7.32
CA TRP A 118 -3.60 -26.53 -6.79
C TRP A 118 -2.14 -26.85 -6.46
N GLY A 119 -1.90 -28.02 -5.85
CA GLY A 119 -0.54 -28.51 -5.59
C GLY A 119 0.25 -28.71 -6.89
N LYS A 120 -0.35 -29.38 -7.88
CA LYS A 120 0.27 -29.61 -9.20
C LYS A 120 0.54 -28.30 -9.96
N ASP A 121 -0.39 -27.35 -9.92
CA ASP A 121 -0.25 -26.03 -10.55
C ASP A 121 0.84 -25.18 -9.90
N ALA A 122 1.11 -25.41 -8.61
CA ALA A 122 2.24 -24.82 -7.89
C ALA A 122 3.57 -25.59 -8.12
N LYS A 123 3.57 -26.61 -8.99
CA LYS A 123 4.71 -27.50 -9.29
C LYS A 123 5.14 -28.38 -8.11
N MET A 124 4.21 -28.75 -7.24
CA MET A 124 4.43 -29.76 -6.21
C MET A 124 4.10 -31.16 -6.74
N GLU A 125 4.81 -32.16 -6.24
CA GLU A 125 4.42 -33.56 -6.38
C GLU A 125 3.27 -33.85 -5.43
N VAL A 126 2.17 -34.40 -5.93
CA VAL A 126 0.97 -34.65 -5.11
C VAL A 126 0.67 -36.12 -5.01
N TYR A 127 0.55 -36.60 -3.78
CA TYR A 127 0.25 -37.99 -3.43
C TYR A 127 -1.07 -38.03 -2.65
N GLN A 128 -2.05 -38.77 -3.17
CA GLN A 128 -3.32 -38.99 -2.50
C GLN A 128 -3.37 -40.41 -1.93
N SER A 129 -3.74 -40.54 -0.66
CA SER A 129 -4.00 -41.83 -0.02
C SER A 129 -5.31 -41.80 0.76
N ILE A 130 -5.93 -42.96 0.91
CA ILE A 130 -7.16 -43.12 1.71
C ILE A 130 -6.83 -44.15 2.79
N GLU A 131 -6.75 -43.68 4.04
CA GLU A 131 -6.44 -44.51 5.20
C GLU A 131 -7.47 -44.27 6.29
N ASN A 132 -8.05 -45.35 6.83
CA ASN A 132 -9.03 -45.28 7.93
C ASN A 132 -10.23 -44.35 7.66
N GLY A 133 -10.66 -44.23 6.40
CA GLY A 133 -11.77 -43.34 6.00
C GLY A 133 -11.39 -41.85 5.96
N LEU A 134 -10.13 -41.51 6.19
CA LEU A 134 -9.58 -40.17 6.02
C LEU A 134 -8.86 -40.11 4.66
N ASN A 135 -9.09 -39.03 3.93
CA ASN A 135 -8.39 -38.75 2.69
C ASN A 135 -7.17 -37.90 3.03
N SER A 136 -5.98 -38.40 2.76
CA SER A 136 -4.73 -37.64 2.91
C SER A 136 -4.28 -37.16 1.53
N ILE A 137 -3.93 -35.88 1.44
CA ILE A 137 -3.26 -35.28 0.27
C ILE A 137 -1.94 -34.72 0.77
N ALA A 138 -0.84 -35.35 0.37
CA ALA A 138 0.51 -34.87 0.62
C ALA A 138 1.02 -34.13 -0.63
N CYS A 139 1.35 -32.86 -0.49
CA CYS A 139 1.98 -32.05 -1.54
C CYS A 139 3.45 -31.84 -1.18
N ALA A 140 4.37 -32.43 -1.93
CA ALA A 140 5.80 -32.37 -1.71
C ALA A 140 6.50 -31.44 -2.72
N GLY A 141 7.27 -30.49 -2.21
CA GLY A 141 8.32 -29.76 -2.92
C GLY A 141 9.68 -30.41 -2.70
N SER A 142 10.74 -29.69 -3.01
CA SER A 142 12.12 -30.20 -2.88
C SER A 142 12.59 -30.25 -1.42
N ALA A 143 12.18 -29.27 -0.63
CA ALA A 143 12.52 -29.06 0.77
C ALA A 143 11.30 -28.95 1.68
N VAL A 144 10.09 -28.71 1.17
CA VAL A 144 8.86 -28.59 1.98
C VAL A 144 7.82 -29.65 1.62
N VAL A 145 7.11 -30.19 2.61
CA VAL A 145 5.94 -31.07 2.41
C VAL A 145 4.75 -30.51 3.17
N LEU A 146 3.60 -30.43 2.50
CA LEU A 146 2.31 -30.03 3.06
C LEU A 146 1.39 -31.24 3.12
N ASP A 147 1.04 -31.68 4.31
CA ASP A 147 0.15 -32.82 4.55
C ASP A 147 -1.25 -32.32 4.94
N LEU A 148 -2.23 -32.54 4.07
CA LEU A 148 -3.63 -32.18 4.29
C LEU A 148 -4.48 -33.43 4.55
N LEU A 149 -5.18 -33.46 5.67
CA LEU A 149 -6.03 -34.57 6.08
C LEU A 149 -7.50 -34.15 6.06
N PHE A 150 -8.32 -34.85 5.30
CA PHE A 150 -9.75 -34.58 5.14
C PHE A 150 -10.60 -35.73 5.68
N LYS A 151 -11.74 -35.37 6.27
CA LYS A 151 -12.78 -36.31 6.67
C LYS A 151 -14.00 -36.12 5.78
N LYS A 152 -14.37 -37.18 5.04
CA LYS A 152 -15.62 -37.25 4.27
C LYS A 152 -16.72 -37.80 5.17
N SER A 153 -17.93 -37.26 5.08
CA SER A 153 -19.10 -37.81 5.78
C SER A 153 -19.43 -39.21 5.26
N GLU A 154 -20.10 -40.01 6.09
CA GLU A 154 -20.55 -41.34 5.70
C GLU A 154 -21.50 -41.30 4.49
N PRO A 155 -21.48 -42.33 3.62
CA PRO A 155 -22.22 -42.34 2.36
C PRO A 155 -23.75 -42.32 2.50
N ASN A 156 -24.29 -42.49 3.71
CA ASN A 156 -25.74 -42.51 3.99
C ASN A 156 -26.29 -41.16 4.49
N VAL A 157 -25.49 -40.09 4.53
CA VAL A 157 -25.96 -38.76 4.94
C VAL A 157 -26.56 -38.05 3.72
N ALA A 158 -27.77 -37.50 3.87
CA ALA A 158 -28.53 -36.86 2.80
C ALA A 158 -27.81 -35.66 2.12
N VAL A 159 -26.81 -35.09 2.78
CA VAL A 159 -25.90 -34.07 2.22
C VAL A 159 -24.48 -34.47 2.57
N PRO A 160 -23.68 -34.98 1.61
CA PRO A 160 -22.33 -35.37 1.91
C PRO A 160 -21.45 -34.13 2.14
N THR A 161 -20.69 -34.16 3.22
CA THR A 161 -19.79 -33.08 3.64
C THR A 161 -18.35 -33.54 3.64
N ILE A 162 -17.45 -32.58 3.49
CA ILE A 162 -16.02 -32.79 3.67
C ILE A 162 -15.49 -31.69 4.58
N THR A 163 -14.61 -32.04 5.50
CA THR A 163 -13.94 -31.06 6.38
C THR A 163 -12.45 -31.32 6.41
N LEU A 164 -11.68 -30.23 6.46
CA LEU A 164 -10.25 -30.28 6.73
C LEU A 164 -10.05 -30.58 8.22
N VAL A 165 -9.42 -31.71 8.54
CA VAL A 165 -9.14 -32.15 9.91
C VAL A 165 -7.82 -31.57 10.41
N SER A 166 -6.78 -31.65 9.58
CA SER A 166 -5.46 -31.11 9.91
C SER A 166 -4.70 -30.72 8.66
N LEU A 167 -3.89 -29.69 8.78
CA LEU A 167 -2.87 -29.32 7.80
C LEU A 167 -1.55 -29.22 8.56
N LYS A 168 -0.53 -29.96 8.13
CA LYS A 168 0.81 -29.93 8.70
C LYS A 168 1.80 -29.54 7.63
N SER A 169 2.81 -28.75 7.99
CA SER A 169 3.98 -28.50 7.15
C SER A 169 5.19 -29.21 7.75
N SER A 170 6.07 -29.73 6.89
CA SER A 170 7.36 -30.26 7.30
C SER A 170 8.45 -29.75 6.35
N TYR A 171 9.58 -29.37 6.92
CA TYR A 171 10.76 -28.86 6.22
C TYR A 171 12.02 -29.11 7.06
N PRO A 172 13.23 -29.09 6.47
CA PRO A 172 14.47 -29.26 7.20
C PRO A 172 14.58 -28.26 8.36
N THR A 173 14.77 -28.77 9.57
CA THR A 173 15.10 -27.95 10.74
C THR A 173 16.56 -28.19 11.10
N SER A 174 17.36 -27.13 11.21
CA SER A 174 18.72 -27.25 11.77
C SER A 174 18.63 -27.70 13.23
N SER A 175 19.38 -28.75 13.58
CA SER A 175 19.41 -29.39 14.91
C SER A 175 19.86 -28.49 16.06
N GLU A 176 20.30 -27.26 15.79
CA GLU A 176 20.76 -26.28 16.79
C GLU A 176 19.75 -25.16 17.08
N SER A 177 18.60 -25.15 16.42
CA SER A 177 17.56 -24.14 16.66
C SER A 177 16.76 -24.52 17.90
N ALA A 178 16.99 -23.83 19.02
CA ALA A 178 16.12 -23.88 20.20
C ALA A 178 14.64 -23.74 19.78
N PRO A 179 13.67 -24.30 20.52
CA PRO A 179 12.26 -24.19 20.19
C PRO A 179 11.86 -22.71 20.16
N VAL A 180 11.83 -22.12 18.96
CA VAL A 180 11.35 -20.76 18.74
C VAL A 180 9.88 -20.80 19.09
N ALA A 181 9.45 -19.94 20.01
CA ALA A 181 8.04 -19.79 20.38
C ALA A 181 7.23 -19.61 19.09
N GLN A 182 6.41 -20.60 18.75
CA GLN A 182 5.66 -20.58 17.50
C GLN A 182 4.62 -19.45 17.55
N PRO A 183 4.54 -18.60 16.51
CA PRO A 183 3.57 -17.51 16.50
C PRO A 183 2.12 -18.02 16.54
N LEU A 184 1.22 -17.26 17.20
CA LEU A 184 -0.21 -17.55 17.37
C LEU A 184 -0.99 -17.77 16.05
N ALA A 185 -0.42 -17.30 14.95
CA ALA A 185 -0.84 -17.65 13.60
C ALA A 185 0.33 -18.29 12.88
N THR A 186 0.28 -19.62 12.77
CA THR A 186 1.22 -20.37 11.97
C THR A 186 0.80 -20.36 10.50
N VAL A 187 1.72 -20.71 9.61
CA VAL A 187 1.44 -20.87 8.17
C VAL A 187 0.35 -21.92 7.96
N GLU A 188 0.33 -22.98 8.79
CA GLU A 188 -0.69 -24.01 8.73
C GLU A 188 -2.08 -23.46 9.04
N LYS A 189 -2.19 -22.58 10.04
CA LYS A 189 -3.46 -21.96 10.40
C LYS A 189 -3.97 -21.04 9.29
N LEU A 190 -3.08 -20.29 8.64
CA LEU A 190 -3.43 -19.45 7.49
C LEU A 190 -3.97 -20.31 6.33
N LEU A 191 -3.22 -21.33 5.92
CA LEU A 191 -3.63 -22.23 4.83
C LEU A 191 -4.91 -22.99 5.18
N ALA A 192 -5.01 -23.53 6.39
CA ALA A 192 -6.18 -24.27 6.84
C ALA A 192 -7.42 -23.37 6.87
N SER A 193 -7.29 -22.11 7.31
CA SER A 193 -8.39 -21.14 7.25
C SER A 193 -8.81 -20.84 5.81
N GLY A 194 -7.87 -20.70 4.89
CA GLY A 194 -8.15 -20.47 3.47
C GLY A 194 -8.87 -21.65 2.81
N VAL A 195 -8.35 -22.87 3.03
CA VAL A 195 -8.94 -24.13 2.54
C VAL A 195 -10.33 -24.34 3.14
N THR A 196 -10.50 -24.12 4.45
CA THR A 196 -11.81 -24.25 5.11
C THR A 196 -12.82 -23.26 4.56
N ALA A 197 -12.43 -21.98 4.39
CA ALA A 197 -13.31 -20.97 3.80
C ALA A 197 -13.74 -21.34 2.37
N TYR A 198 -12.84 -21.92 1.57
CA TYR A 198 -13.17 -22.45 0.24
C TYR A 198 -14.16 -23.62 0.32
N ILE A 199 -13.90 -24.61 1.19
CA ILE A 199 -14.79 -25.76 1.41
C ILE A 199 -16.20 -25.29 1.79
N ASP A 200 -16.30 -24.36 2.74
CA ASP A 200 -17.58 -23.82 3.22
C ASP A 200 -18.34 -23.05 2.13
N GLU A 201 -17.63 -22.41 1.19
CA GLU A 201 -18.25 -21.73 0.05
C GLU A 201 -18.78 -22.73 -0.99
N VAL A 202 -17.98 -23.76 -1.32
CA VAL A 202 -18.36 -24.80 -2.30
C VAL A 202 -19.50 -25.68 -1.79
N LEU A 203 -19.54 -26.00 -0.50
CA LEU A 203 -20.59 -26.83 0.10
C LEU A 203 -21.90 -26.07 0.35
N ARG A 204 -21.95 -24.74 0.17
CA ARG A 204 -23.18 -23.95 0.37
C ARG A 204 -24.25 -24.33 -0.67
N PRO A 205 -25.55 -24.41 -0.30
CA PRO A 205 -26.63 -24.71 -1.26
C PRO A 205 -26.64 -23.76 -2.47
N GLU A 206 -26.45 -22.47 -2.22
CA GLU A 206 -26.26 -21.40 -3.21
C GLU A 206 -24.77 -20.99 -3.22
N SER A 207 -23.91 -21.88 -3.72
CA SER A 207 -22.48 -21.63 -3.81
C SER A 207 -22.18 -20.50 -4.80
N ASP A 208 -21.44 -19.47 -4.36
CA ASP A 208 -20.95 -18.42 -5.25
C ASP A 208 -19.64 -18.88 -5.89
N ALA A 209 -19.74 -19.28 -7.16
CA ALA A 209 -18.61 -19.83 -7.91
C ALA A 209 -17.51 -18.79 -8.19
N GLN A 210 -17.84 -17.50 -8.25
CA GLN A 210 -16.83 -16.44 -8.39
C GLN A 210 -16.08 -16.24 -7.06
N LYS A 211 -16.80 -16.25 -5.95
CA LYS A 211 -16.20 -16.17 -4.62
C LYS A 211 -15.34 -17.40 -4.30
N ALA A 212 -15.80 -18.59 -4.69
CA ALA A 212 -15.01 -19.82 -4.57
C ALA A 212 -13.68 -19.72 -5.35
N ALA A 213 -13.71 -19.22 -6.60
CA ALA A 213 -12.50 -18.99 -7.39
C ALA A 213 -11.53 -18.01 -6.71
N GLN A 214 -12.05 -16.93 -6.12
CA GLN A 214 -11.21 -15.96 -5.38
C GLN A 214 -10.55 -16.58 -4.14
N LEU A 215 -11.27 -17.46 -3.42
CA LEU A 215 -10.72 -18.19 -2.28
C LEU A 215 -9.68 -19.21 -2.72
N ALA A 216 -9.96 -19.96 -3.78
CA ALA A 216 -9.02 -20.91 -4.39
C ALA A 216 -7.71 -20.24 -4.83
N MET A 217 -7.81 -19.13 -5.58
CA MET A 217 -6.65 -18.36 -6.04
C MET A 217 -5.78 -17.89 -4.90
N ARG A 218 -6.37 -17.45 -3.77
CA ARG A 218 -5.60 -17.07 -2.59
C ARG A 218 -4.81 -18.23 -2.02
N VAL A 219 -5.43 -19.40 -1.87
CA VAL A 219 -4.73 -20.60 -1.38
C VAL A 219 -3.61 -20.98 -2.33
N ILE A 220 -3.86 -20.99 -3.64
CA ILE A 220 -2.85 -21.25 -4.67
C ILE A 220 -1.68 -20.25 -4.57
N GLU A 221 -1.95 -18.96 -4.38
CA GLU A 221 -0.91 -17.94 -4.21
C GLU A 221 -0.05 -18.19 -2.97
N HIS A 222 -0.64 -18.64 -1.86
CA HIS A 222 0.12 -19.02 -0.67
C HIS A 222 1.01 -20.23 -0.93
N ILE A 223 0.49 -21.26 -1.62
CA ILE A 223 1.27 -22.45 -2.00
C ILE A 223 2.40 -22.07 -2.97
N ARG A 224 2.14 -21.23 -3.97
CA ARG A 224 3.16 -20.73 -4.90
C ARG A 224 4.25 -19.94 -4.19
N TYR A 225 3.89 -19.13 -3.21
CA TYR A 225 4.87 -18.43 -2.41
C TYR A 225 5.73 -19.39 -1.58
N ILE A 226 5.12 -20.40 -0.94
CA ILE A 226 5.86 -21.46 -0.23
C ILE A 226 6.83 -22.17 -1.20
N MET A 227 6.41 -22.45 -2.43
CA MET A 227 7.27 -23.03 -3.47
C MET A 227 8.39 -22.09 -3.95
N SER A 228 8.19 -20.77 -3.85
CA SER A 228 9.27 -19.81 -4.11
C SER A 228 10.35 -19.89 -3.04
N LEU A 229 9.98 -20.11 -1.77
CA LEU A 229 10.92 -20.35 -0.68
C LEU A 229 11.60 -21.72 -0.83
N ASP A 230 10.85 -22.75 -1.23
CA ASP A 230 11.36 -24.09 -1.55
C ASP A 230 12.47 -24.04 -2.61
N ALA A 231 12.25 -23.29 -3.69
CA ALA A 231 13.22 -23.12 -4.75
C ALA A 231 14.48 -22.36 -4.31
N GLN A 232 14.41 -21.52 -3.27
CA GLN A 232 15.61 -20.90 -2.69
C GLN A 232 16.32 -21.86 -1.74
N ALA A 233 15.57 -22.60 -0.93
CA ALA A 233 16.12 -23.62 -0.04
C ALA A 233 16.85 -24.73 -0.82
N ALA A 234 16.30 -25.18 -1.95
CA ALA A 234 16.92 -26.16 -2.83
C ALA A 234 18.25 -25.65 -3.41
N ARG A 235 18.28 -24.40 -3.89
CA ARG A 235 19.51 -23.77 -4.42
C ARG A 235 20.60 -23.61 -3.37
N GLU A 236 20.22 -23.28 -2.16
CA GLU A 236 21.14 -23.22 -1.03
C GLU A 236 21.66 -24.62 -0.64
N ALA A 237 20.80 -25.64 -0.73
CA ALA A 237 21.20 -27.02 -0.49
C ALA A 237 22.24 -27.53 -1.51
N GLU A 238 22.13 -27.13 -2.77
CA GLU A 238 23.14 -27.41 -3.79
C GLU A 238 24.51 -26.79 -3.46
N ALA A 239 24.54 -25.68 -2.72
CA ALA A 239 25.77 -25.03 -2.26
C ALA A 239 26.37 -25.68 -0.98
N GLY A 240 25.70 -26.67 -0.40
CA GLY A 240 26.16 -27.43 0.78
C GLY A 240 25.54 -27.02 2.11
N ASP A 241 24.62 -26.05 2.11
CA ASP A 241 23.86 -25.63 3.30
C ASP A 241 22.55 -26.42 3.44
N THR A 242 21.77 -26.23 4.52
CA THR A 242 20.51 -26.98 4.72
C THR A 242 19.27 -26.36 4.07
N GLY A 243 19.34 -25.08 3.66
CA GLY A 243 18.21 -24.32 3.15
C GLY A 243 17.11 -24.00 4.18
N ALA A 244 17.24 -24.50 5.42
CA ALA A 244 16.25 -24.37 6.49
C ALA A 244 15.90 -22.91 6.85
N ARG A 245 16.85 -21.98 6.64
CA ARG A 245 16.69 -20.57 6.99
C ARG A 245 15.53 -19.89 6.24
N TRP A 246 15.22 -20.30 5.01
CA TRP A 246 14.13 -19.72 4.22
C TRP A 246 12.74 -19.92 4.84
N PHE A 247 12.55 -21.03 5.55
CA PHE A 247 11.31 -21.33 6.27
C PHE A 247 11.34 -20.85 7.74
N ALA A 248 12.54 -20.77 8.34
CA ALA A 248 12.71 -20.29 9.71
C ALA A 248 12.62 -18.75 9.84
N GLU A 249 12.85 -18.01 8.75
CA GLU A 249 12.99 -16.54 8.75
C GLU A 249 11.77 -15.83 9.35
N VAL A 250 10.56 -16.21 8.95
CA VAL A 250 9.32 -15.62 9.49
C VAL A 250 9.20 -15.93 10.99
N GLY A 251 9.54 -17.16 11.41
CA GLY A 251 9.53 -17.55 12.82
C GLY A 251 10.56 -16.79 13.67
N LEU A 252 11.72 -16.47 13.10
CA LEU A 252 12.78 -15.68 13.74
C LEU A 252 12.41 -14.19 13.86
N LEU A 253 11.84 -13.61 12.80
CA LEU A 253 11.49 -12.19 12.74
C LEU A 253 10.21 -11.85 13.52
N SER A 254 9.22 -12.75 13.51
CA SER A 254 7.92 -12.56 14.17
C SER A 254 8.02 -12.10 15.63
N PRO A 255 8.76 -12.79 16.54
CA PRO A 255 8.86 -12.34 17.92
C PRO A 255 9.56 -10.98 18.04
N LYS A 256 10.56 -10.69 17.19
CA LYS A 256 11.28 -9.40 17.21
C LYS A 256 10.36 -8.23 16.84
N VAL A 257 9.54 -8.39 15.78
CA VAL A 257 8.63 -7.32 15.33
C VAL A 257 7.43 -7.17 16.28
N VAL A 258 6.94 -8.28 16.85
CA VAL A 258 5.85 -8.25 17.84
C VAL A 258 6.31 -7.61 19.14
N ASP A 259 7.49 -7.96 19.65
CA ASP A 259 8.10 -7.32 20.82
C ASP A 259 8.27 -5.82 20.64
N LEU A 260 8.74 -5.39 19.45
CA LEU A 260 8.81 -3.97 19.10
C LEU A 260 7.44 -3.31 19.17
N GLY A 261 6.41 -3.91 18.57
CA GLY A 261 5.03 -3.40 18.64
C GLY A 261 4.50 -3.34 20.08
N CYS A 262 4.83 -4.31 20.93
CA CYS A 262 4.49 -4.30 22.35
C CYS A 262 5.16 -3.13 23.09
N LYS A 263 6.45 -2.89 22.82
CA LYS A 263 7.21 -1.77 23.41
C LYS A 263 6.65 -0.42 22.95
N GLU A 264 6.36 -0.26 21.66
CA GLU A 264 5.74 0.96 21.13
C GLU A 264 4.33 1.19 21.73
N ALA A 265 3.53 0.14 21.89
CA ALA A 265 2.22 0.23 22.53
C ALA A 265 2.35 0.61 24.02
N ALA A 266 3.29 0.01 24.75
CA ALA A 266 3.56 0.34 26.15
C ALA A 266 4.06 1.79 26.32
N GLY A 267 4.96 2.25 25.44
CA GLY A 267 5.41 3.64 25.40
C GLY A 267 4.27 4.61 25.12
N LEU A 268 3.33 4.23 24.25
CA LEU A 268 2.14 5.04 23.99
C LEU A 268 1.17 5.07 25.19
N CYS A 269 0.91 3.92 25.82
CA CYS A 269 0.08 3.82 27.02
C CYS A 269 0.63 4.71 28.16
N SER A 270 1.96 4.69 28.38
CA SER A 270 2.59 5.50 29.43
C SER A 270 2.45 7.00 29.16
N GLN A 271 2.64 7.43 27.91
CA GLN A 271 2.50 8.83 27.50
C GLN A 271 1.05 9.33 27.56
N LEU A 272 0.09 8.50 27.17
CA LEU A 272 -1.34 8.85 27.18
C LEU A 272 -2.03 8.61 28.53
N LYS A 273 -1.36 7.92 29.46
CA LYS A 273 -1.95 7.45 30.73
C LYS A 273 -3.20 6.59 30.51
N THR A 274 -3.17 5.74 29.49
CA THR A 274 -4.25 4.79 29.18
C THR A 274 -3.80 3.37 29.44
N GLU A 275 -4.75 2.49 29.77
CA GLU A 275 -4.45 1.06 29.96
C GLU A 275 -4.10 0.38 28.62
N LYS A 276 -4.83 0.73 27.57
CA LYS A 276 -4.64 0.23 26.20
C LYS A 276 -4.25 1.35 25.26
N ALA A 277 -3.40 1.05 24.27
CA ALA A 277 -2.94 1.99 23.26
C ALA A 277 -4.03 2.16 22.18
N PRO A 278 -4.50 3.39 21.88
CA PRO A 278 -5.46 3.61 20.81
C PRO A 278 -4.86 3.25 19.45
N LEU A 279 -5.47 2.31 18.72
CA LEU A 279 -4.93 1.77 17.47
C LEU A 279 -4.61 2.87 16.43
N ASP A 280 -5.46 3.88 16.31
CA ASP A 280 -5.27 4.94 15.33
C ASP A 280 -4.16 5.94 15.69
N ILE A 281 -3.84 6.11 16.98
CA ILE A 281 -2.64 6.86 17.40
C ILE A 281 -1.40 5.97 17.24
N PHE A 282 -1.51 4.68 17.56
CA PHE A 282 -0.44 3.71 17.34
C PHE A 282 -0.02 3.72 15.88
N LEU A 283 -0.95 3.56 14.93
CA LEU A 283 -0.65 3.58 13.49
C LEU A 283 -0.10 4.91 12.97
N ARG A 284 -0.22 6.02 13.72
CA ARG A 284 0.38 7.32 13.34
C ARG A 284 1.78 7.53 13.91
N ARG A 285 2.15 6.85 15.00
CA ARG A 285 3.40 7.09 15.74
C ARG A 285 4.36 5.90 15.72
N ALA A 286 3.83 4.68 15.70
CA ALA A 286 4.55 3.42 15.63
C ALA A 286 4.84 3.04 14.17
N HIS A 287 5.78 2.11 13.95
CA HIS A 287 6.24 1.72 12.61
C HIS A 287 5.25 0.86 11.80
N GLY A 288 4.13 0.49 12.41
CA GLY A 288 3.11 -0.36 11.82
C GLY A 288 2.81 -1.53 12.75
N LEU A 289 1.57 -2.00 12.75
CA LEU A 289 1.18 -3.12 13.59
C LEU A 289 1.49 -4.44 12.87
N PRO A 290 2.40 -5.29 13.39
CA PRO A 290 2.71 -6.56 12.78
C PRO A 290 1.51 -7.52 12.89
N LEU A 291 1.12 -8.07 11.76
CA LEU A 291 0.07 -9.08 11.59
C LEU A 291 0.68 -10.28 10.87
N VAL A 292 1.42 -11.11 11.61
CA VAL A 292 2.12 -12.29 11.08
C VAL A 292 1.11 -13.27 10.47
N ASN A 293 1.38 -13.74 9.26
CA ASN A 293 0.53 -14.69 8.51
C ASN A 293 -0.90 -14.18 8.32
N LEU A 294 -1.06 -12.92 7.89
CA LEU A 294 -2.38 -12.30 7.69
C LEU A 294 -3.00 -12.70 6.34
N ASN A 295 -2.37 -12.26 5.25
CA ASN A 295 -2.84 -12.44 3.87
C ASN A 295 -1.82 -13.19 2.99
N SER A 296 -0.69 -13.58 3.57
CA SER A 296 0.40 -14.34 2.95
C SER A 296 1.14 -15.06 4.07
N PRO A 297 1.84 -16.17 3.80
CA PRO A 297 2.67 -16.88 4.78
C PRO A 297 3.98 -16.10 5.03
N SER A 298 3.83 -14.85 5.48
CA SER A 298 4.90 -13.89 5.71
C SER A 298 4.50 -12.85 6.78
N ILE A 299 5.34 -11.84 7.00
CA ILE A 299 5.03 -10.76 7.94
C ILE A 299 4.27 -9.66 7.20
N SER A 300 3.03 -9.43 7.60
CA SER A 300 2.24 -8.29 7.15
C SER A 300 2.31 -7.16 8.18
N PHE A 301 2.25 -5.91 7.72
CA PHE A 301 2.15 -4.74 8.58
C PHE A 301 0.86 -3.98 8.23
N LEU A 302 0.04 -3.69 9.24
CA LEU A 302 -1.02 -2.70 9.11
C LEU A 302 -0.42 -1.31 9.33
N ILE A 303 -0.57 -0.44 8.32
CA ILE A 303 0.07 0.88 8.30
C ILE A 303 -0.96 1.99 8.48
N GLY A 304 -2.14 1.83 7.86
CA GLY A 304 -3.16 2.88 7.84
C GLY A 304 -4.56 2.31 7.97
N ILE A 305 -5.39 3.01 8.76
CA ILE A 305 -6.81 2.71 8.90
C ILE A 305 -7.63 4.01 8.83
N PRO A 306 -8.74 4.05 8.07
CA PRO A 306 -9.64 5.18 8.08
C PRO A 306 -10.34 5.34 9.43
N PRO A 307 -10.61 6.58 9.89
CA PRO A 307 -11.27 6.83 11.17
C PRO A 307 -12.61 6.10 11.33
N LEU A 308 -13.41 6.03 10.26
CA LEU A 308 -14.70 5.34 10.27
C LEU A 308 -14.56 3.84 10.56
N ILE A 309 -13.56 3.19 9.97
CA ILE A 309 -13.29 1.77 10.17
C ILE A 309 -12.80 1.53 11.59
N TYR A 310 -11.86 2.35 12.08
CA TYR A 310 -11.39 2.27 13.45
C TYR A 310 -12.52 2.41 14.48
N LEU A 311 -13.41 3.39 14.33
CA LEU A 311 -14.56 3.56 15.22
C LEU A 311 -15.53 2.37 15.17
N SER A 312 -15.68 1.75 13.99
CA SER A 312 -16.52 0.56 13.82
C SER A 312 -15.90 -0.65 14.53
N LEU A 313 -14.58 -0.81 14.44
CA LEU A 313 -13.82 -1.83 15.16
C LEU A 313 -13.88 -1.62 16.68
N LEU A 314 -13.75 -0.37 17.14
CA LEU A 314 -13.84 -0.04 18.56
C LEU A 314 -15.23 -0.43 19.14
N LYS A 315 -16.30 -0.13 18.39
CA LYS A 315 -17.67 -0.54 18.76
C LYS A 315 -17.83 -2.07 18.78
N ALA A 316 -17.26 -2.78 17.81
CA ALA A 316 -17.32 -4.23 17.74
C ALA A 316 -16.48 -4.90 18.85
N SER A 317 -15.34 -4.31 19.21
CA SER A 317 -14.45 -4.75 20.29
C SER A 317 -15.18 -4.69 21.64
N ALA A 318 -15.93 -3.61 21.90
CA ALA A 318 -16.71 -3.45 23.13
C ALA A 318 -17.80 -4.53 23.34
N LEU A 319 -18.22 -5.22 22.28
CA LEU A 319 -19.23 -6.28 22.33
C LEU A 319 -18.65 -7.68 22.56
N GLN A 320 -17.33 -7.85 22.47
CA GLN A 320 -16.66 -9.13 22.60
C GLN A 320 -15.81 -9.15 23.87
N PRO A 321 -16.18 -9.92 24.91
CA PRO A 321 -15.29 -10.12 26.05
C PRO A 321 -14.01 -10.81 25.57
N GLU A 322 -12.85 -10.20 25.83
CA GLU A 322 -11.58 -10.77 25.41
C GLU A 322 -11.32 -12.07 26.18
N PRO A 323 -11.08 -13.20 25.49
CA PRO A 323 -10.52 -14.36 26.14
C PRO A 323 -9.11 -14.00 26.63
N PRO A 324 -8.69 -14.49 27.81
CA PRO A 324 -7.31 -14.28 28.26
C PRO A 324 -6.36 -14.93 27.25
N SER A 325 -5.65 -14.13 26.47
CA SER A 325 -4.60 -14.64 25.58
C SER A 325 -3.32 -14.83 26.38
N SER A 326 -2.78 -16.05 26.38
CA SER A 326 -1.46 -16.37 26.94
C SER A 326 -0.30 -15.70 26.21
N ASP A 327 -0.55 -15.17 25.01
CA ASP A 327 0.50 -14.84 24.05
C ASP A 327 0.84 -13.35 24.07
N THR A 328 2.11 -13.05 23.86
CA THR A 328 2.64 -11.69 23.79
C THR A 328 2.08 -10.98 22.55
N GLN A 329 1.21 -9.99 22.76
CA GLN A 329 0.66 -9.14 21.70
C GLN A 329 0.68 -7.67 22.12
N PRO A 330 0.76 -6.72 21.17
CA PRO A 330 0.68 -5.30 21.48
C PRO A 330 -0.63 -4.98 22.21
N ASN A 331 -0.54 -4.30 23.36
CA ASN A 331 -1.70 -3.97 24.18
C ASN A 331 -2.46 -2.76 23.59
N ILE A 332 -3.30 -3.03 22.59
CA ILE A 332 -4.10 -2.05 21.87
C ILE A 332 -5.60 -2.18 22.19
N ASP A 333 -6.37 -1.10 21.97
CA ASP A 333 -7.80 -1.03 22.29
C ASP A 333 -8.73 -1.82 21.36
N VAL A 334 -8.22 -2.27 20.21
CA VAL A 334 -8.90 -3.17 19.27
C VAL A 334 -8.24 -4.54 19.31
N SER A 335 -9.02 -5.58 19.64
CA SER A 335 -8.52 -6.95 19.71
C SER A 335 -7.89 -7.41 18.38
N ILE A 336 -6.68 -7.98 18.43
CA ILE A 336 -5.95 -8.45 17.24
C ILE A 336 -6.74 -9.49 16.42
N PRO A 337 -7.41 -10.52 17.02
CA PRO A 337 -8.28 -11.42 16.27
C PRO A 337 -9.39 -10.72 15.49
N LEU A 338 -10.04 -9.72 16.08
CA LEU A 338 -11.08 -8.93 15.43
C LEU A 338 -10.51 -8.13 14.25
N LEU A 339 -9.34 -7.51 14.45
CA LEU A 339 -8.64 -6.76 13.42
C LEU A 339 -8.25 -7.67 12.25
N ARG A 340 -7.66 -8.84 12.51
CA ARG A 340 -7.30 -9.82 11.48
C ARG A 340 -8.53 -10.19 10.65
N ARG A 341 -9.64 -10.53 11.31
CA ARG A 341 -10.91 -10.86 10.63
C ARG A 341 -11.40 -9.75 9.72
N PHE A 342 -11.22 -8.49 10.11
CA PHE A 342 -11.68 -7.33 9.34
C PHE A 342 -10.75 -7.02 8.15
N VAL A 343 -9.44 -7.10 8.36
CA VAL A 343 -8.44 -6.82 7.32
C VAL A 343 -8.41 -7.93 6.26
N THR A 344 -8.67 -9.18 6.64
CA THR A 344 -8.75 -10.33 5.72
C THR A 344 -10.13 -10.47 5.05
N GLN A 345 -11.04 -9.51 5.22
CA GLN A 345 -12.30 -9.52 4.45
C GLN A 345 -12.01 -9.28 2.97
N HIS A 346 -12.76 -9.95 2.10
CA HIS A 346 -12.64 -9.76 0.65
C HIS A 346 -13.99 -9.35 0.05
N PRO A 347 -14.02 -8.23 -0.71
CA PRO A 347 -12.91 -7.30 -0.93
C PRO A 347 -12.47 -6.60 0.37
N THR A 348 -11.17 -6.28 0.48
CA THR A 348 -10.65 -5.55 1.64
C THR A 348 -11.37 -4.21 1.76
N PRO A 349 -11.85 -3.86 2.97
CA PRO A 349 -12.55 -2.60 3.19
C PRO A 349 -11.73 -1.41 2.68
N PRO A 350 -12.36 -0.45 1.98
CA PRO A 350 -11.65 0.63 1.33
C PRO A 350 -10.88 1.48 2.34
N GLY A 351 -9.65 1.86 1.98
CA GLY A 351 -8.80 2.75 2.77
C GLY A 351 -7.94 2.06 3.82
N ILE A 352 -8.12 0.76 4.10
CA ILE A 352 -7.15 0.00 4.90
C ILE A 352 -5.88 -0.18 4.08
N THR A 353 -4.73 0.17 4.65
CA THR A 353 -3.43 -0.03 4.00
C THR A 353 -2.60 -1.04 4.77
N THR A 354 -2.29 -2.15 4.12
CA THR A 354 -1.37 -3.19 4.59
C THR A 354 -0.22 -3.36 3.62
N CYS A 355 0.94 -3.79 4.11
CA CYS A 355 2.00 -4.33 3.25
C CYS A 355 2.45 -5.70 3.72
N ASN A 356 2.96 -6.52 2.81
CA ASN A 356 3.54 -7.82 3.11
C ASN A 356 5.03 -7.80 2.81
N LEU A 357 5.87 -8.21 3.75
CA LEU A 357 7.27 -8.52 3.47
C LEU A 357 7.33 -9.90 2.83
N ILE A 358 7.68 -9.98 1.54
CA ILE A 358 7.69 -11.21 0.77
C ILE A 358 8.95 -11.32 -0.10
N LEU A 359 9.34 -12.54 -0.44
CA LEU A 359 10.25 -12.79 -1.54
C LEU A 359 9.50 -12.73 -2.88
N SER A 360 10.00 -11.95 -3.84
CA SER A 360 9.38 -11.81 -5.17
C SER A 360 10.43 -11.98 -6.26
N PRO A 361 10.09 -12.64 -7.40
CA PRO A 361 10.96 -12.64 -8.57
C PRO A 361 11.11 -11.22 -9.11
N CYS A 362 12.35 -10.81 -9.37
CA CYS A 362 12.72 -9.51 -9.93
C CYS A 362 13.26 -9.73 -11.36
N SER A 363 12.65 -9.10 -12.37
CA SER A 363 13.05 -9.26 -13.78
C SER A 363 14.43 -8.68 -14.12
N GLN A 364 15.03 -7.90 -13.23
CA GLN A 364 16.30 -7.24 -13.49
C GLN A 364 17.47 -8.10 -13.00
N LEU A 365 18.48 -8.25 -13.87
CA LEU A 365 19.77 -8.81 -13.51
C LEU A 365 20.52 -7.75 -12.70
N ASP A 366 20.86 -8.05 -11.45
CA ASP A 366 21.74 -7.25 -10.61
C ASP A 366 23.16 -7.22 -11.24
N THR A 367 23.35 -6.45 -12.30
CA THR A 367 24.66 -6.00 -12.75
C THR A 367 24.92 -4.67 -12.08
N ASN A 368 25.38 -4.69 -10.83
CA ASN A 368 26.50 -3.90 -10.32
C ASN A 368 26.59 -3.98 -8.79
N LEU A 369 27.84 -4.00 -8.30
CA LEU A 369 28.22 -3.76 -6.92
C LEU A 369 27.74 -2.37 -6.48
N ILE A 370 26.46 -2.23 -6.12
CA ILE A 370 25.94 -0.99 -5.54
C ILE A 370 26.62 -0.84 -4.18
N HIS A 371 27.47 0.18 -4.06
CA HIS A 371 28.07 0.54 -2.79
C HIS A 371 26.97 0.74 -1.74
N PRO A 372 27.09 0.14 -0.54
CA PRO A 372 26.12 0.34 0.52
C PRO A 372 26.18 1.80 0.97
N HIS A 373 25.33 2.64 0.38
CA HIS A 373 25.03 3.91 1.03
C HIS A 373 24.30 3.60 2.34
N PRO A 374 24.72 4.20 3.46
CA PRO A 374 24.07 3.99 4.73
C PRO A 374 22.65 4.55 4.62
N SER A 375 21.66 3.66 4.70
CA SER A 375 20.25 4.04 4.77
C SER A 375 20.05 5.00 5.94
N ARG A 376 19.21 6.03 5.76
CA ARG A 376 18.82 6.91 6.87
C ARG A 376 18.28 6.02 8.00
N PRO A 377 18.73 6.19 9.25
CA PRO A 377 18.20 5.38 10.34
C PRO A 377 16.72 5.72 10.58
N PRO A 378 15.85 4.72 10.77
CA PRO A 378 14.45 4.92 11.14
C PRO A 378 14.32 5.61 12.50
N GLN A 379 13.24 6.37 12.70
CA GLN A 379 13.01 7.22 13.88
C GLN A 379 11.97 6.63 14.84
N PHE A 380 12.45 5.92 15.87
CA PHE A 380 11.61 5.37 16.93
C PHE A 380 11.23 6.40 17.98
N THR A 381 10.18 7.17 17.69
CA THR A 381 9.74 8.26 18.56
C THR A 381 9.14 7.78 19.89
N LEU A 382 8.64 6.54 19.94
CA LEU A 382 7.99 5.96 21.11
C LEU A 382 8.95 5.21 22.05
N LEU A 383 10.21 5.04 21.66
CA LEU A 383 11.19 4.25 22.39
C LEU A 383 12.34 5.15 22.84
N ASP A 384 12.55 5.24 24.15
CA ASP A 384 13.63 6.02 24.73
C ASP A 384 14.99 5.36 24.43
N ASN A 385 15.71 5.81 23.38
CA ASN A 385 17.11 5.49 22.99
C ASN A 385 17.59 4.04 23.20
N THR A 386 16.68 3.08 23.30
CA THR A 386 16.99 1.69 23.58
C THR A 386 17.53 1.10 22.29
N PRO A 387 18.67 0.38 22.30
CA PRO A 387 19.11 -0.34 21.12
C PRO A 387 18.00 -1.32 20.73
N ILE A 388 17.54 -1.25 19.48
CA ILE A 388 16.43 -2.04 18.98
C ILE A 388 17.02 -3.23 18.21
N PRO A 389 17.00 -4.45 18.78
CA PRO A 389 17.64 -5.61 18.14
C PRO A 389 17.00 -6.00 16.81
N SER A 390 15.77 -5.54 16.53
CA SER A 390 15.10 -5.76 15.25
C SER A 390 15.64 -4.89 14.11
N LEU A 391 16.47 -3.86 14.39
CA LEU A 391 17.07 -3.02 13.36
C LEU A 391 18.21 -3.69 12.61
N GLU A 392 18.98 -4.55 13.28
CA GLU A 392 20.22 -5.12 12.75
C GLU A 392 19.99 -6.42 11.96
N HIS A 393 18.73 -6.78 11.72
CA HIS A 393 18.38 -8.02 11.05
C HIS A 393 18.50 -7.88 9.53
N ASN A 394 19.55 -8.50 8.98
CA ASN A 394 19.76 -8.64 7.54
C ASN A 394 19.01 -9.86 7.00
N PHE A 395 18.32 -9.71 5.88
CA PHE A 395 17.63 -10.83 5.25
C PHE A 395 18.62 -11.76 4.52
N PRO A 396 18.30 -13.06 4.38
CA PRO A 396 19.09 -13.95 3.54
C PRO A 396 19.09 -13.46 2.10
N VAL A 397 20.26 -13.44 1.45
CA VAL A 397 20.41 -13.00 0.06
C VAL A 397 19.81 -14.07 -0.86
N PRO A 398 18.73 -13.77 -1.59
CA PRO A 398 18.12 -14.74 -2.49
C PRO A 398 19.00 -15.00 -3.71
N GLY A 399 19.01 -16.25 -4.17
CA GLY A 399 19.69 -16.64 -5.40
C GLY A 399 18.88 -16.23 -6.64
N GLY A 400 19.61 -15.96 -7.73
CA GLY A 400 19.05 -15.63 -9.03
C GLY A 400 18.29 -14.30 -9.04
N ASN A 401 17.22 -14.25 -9.82
CA ASN A 401 16.41 -13.06 -10.07
C ASN A 401 15.30 -12.89 -9.01
N SER A 402 15.64 -12.87 -7.72
CA SER A 402 14.65 -12.70 -6.65
C SER A 402 15.12 -11.66 -5.65
N ALA A 403 14.19 -10.98 -4.97
CA ALA A 403 14.51 -9.97 -3.98
C ALA A 403 13.44 -9.95 -2.88
N TRP A 404 13.85 -9.53 -1.68
CA TRP A 404 12.93 -9.19 -0.62
C TRP A 404 12.24 -7.87 -0.97
N VAL A 405 10.92 -7.86 -0.89
CA VAL A 405 10.10 -6.70 -1.21
C VAL A 405 9.00 -6.48 -0.18
N LEU A 406 8.68 -5.22 0.09
CA LEU A 406 7.43 -4.81 0.70
C LEU A 406 6.37 -4.67 -0.40
N ASP A 407 5.38 -5.57 -0.41
CA ASP A 407 4.27 -5.57 -1.36
C ASP A 407 3.03 -4.91 -0.75
N PHE A 408 2.57 -3.82 -1.36
CA PHE A 408 1.38 -3.05 -0.97
C PHE A 408 0.09 -3.55 -1.66
N GLY A 409 0.15 -4.71 -2.33
CA GLY A 409 -0.96 -5.37 -2.99
C GLY A 409 -1.27 -4.81 -4.38
N ALA A 410 -2.20 -5.45 -5.09
CA ALA A 410 -2.49 -5.17 -6.50
C ALA A 410 -2.97 -3.72 -6.77
N LYS A 411 -3.61 -3.06 -5.80
CA LYS A 411 -4.03 -1.65 -5.94
C LYS A 411 -2.87 -0.68 -5.75
N GLY A 412 -1.80 -1.12 -5.07
CA GLY A 412 -0.73 -0.29 -4.58
C GLY A 412 -1.20 0.86 -3.68
N LEU A 413 -0.28 1.77 -3.40
CA LEU A 413 -0.52 2.97 -2.60
C LEU A 413 -0.22 4.23 -3.41
N VAL A 414 -1.15 5.18 -3.47
CA VAL A 414 -0.88 6.46 -4.14
C VAL A 414 0.07 7.31 -3.30
N MET A 415 1.21 7.65 -3.87
CA MET A 415 2.29 8.43 -3.28
C MET A 415 2.43 9.79 -3.96
N ARG A 416 2.74 10.82 -3.16
CA ARG A 416 3.21 12.12 -3.66
C ARG A 416 4.65 12.02 -4.18
N ARG A 417 5.01 12.83 -5.19
CA ARG A 417 6.37 12.87 -5.76
C ARG A 417 7.45 13.05 -4.70
N SER A 418 7.27 13.96 -3.77
CA SER A 418 8.21 14.27 -2.69
C SER A 418 8.42 13.11 -1.72
N ALA A 419 7.37 12.32 -1.41
CA ALA A 419 7.52 11.12 -0.59
C ALA A 419 8.24 10.02 -1.37
N MET A 420 7.95 9.87 -2.68
CA MET A 420 8.67 8.95 -3.53
C MET A 420 10.16 9.31 -3.60
N GLN A 421 10.48 10.59 -3.82
CA GLN A 421 11.88 11.07 -3.80
C GLN A 421 12.56 10.80 -2.46
N THR A 422 11.85 11.01 -1.35
CA THR A 422 12.38 10.71 0.00
C THR A 422 12.67 9.22 0.15
N LEU A 423 11.77 8.35 -0.32
CA LEU A 423 11.93 6.90 -0.29
C LEU A 423 13.15 6.45 -1.10
N VAL A 424 13.28 6.97 -2.32
CA VAL A 424 14.42 6.75 -3.22
C VAL A 424 15.74 7.19 -2.60
N GLN A 425 15.80 8.42 -2.08
CA GLN A 425 17.01 8.96 -1.45
C GLN A 425 17.42 8.15 -0.22
N THR A 426 16.44 7.64 0.52
CA THR A 426 16.70 6.96 1.80
C THR A 426 17.21 5.55 1.62
N LEU A 427 16.71 4.81 0.64
CA LEU A 427 17.14 3.45 0.40
C LEU A 427 18.47 3.41 -0.38
N GLY A 428 18.81 4.45 -1.15
CA GLY A 428 20.16 4.65 -1.72
C GLY A 428 20.60 3.64 -2.80
N HIS A 429 19.88 2.54 -2.96
CA HIS A 429 20.05 1.51 -3.99
C HIS A 429 18.85 1.44 -4.93
N ILE A 430 17.91 2.38 -4.82
CA ILE A 430 16.79 2.48 -5.74
C ILE A 430 17.29 3.13 -7.04
N VAL A 431 18.08 2.40 -7.81
CA VAL A 431 17.92 2.42 -9.27
C VAL A 431 16.82 1.41 -9.66
N ASP A 432 16.47 0.49 -8.74
CA ASP A 432 15.60 -0.68 -8.95
C ASP A 432 14.27 -0.64 -8.16
N VAL A 433 13.52 0.49 -8.17
CA VAL A 433 12.07 0.41 -7.87
C VAL A 433 11.40 -0.05 -9.15
N ASP A 434 11.52 -1.35 -9.41
CA ASP A 434 10.79 -1.99 -10.48
C ASP A 434 9.44 -2.50 -9.97
N VAL A 435 8.43 -2.39 -10.85
CA VAL A 435 7.00 -2.79 -10.67
C VAL A 435 6.02 -1.70 -10.18
N ALA A 436 6.38 -0.42 -10.20
CA ALA A 436 5.36 0.63 -10.41
C ALA A 436 5.81 1.90 -11.15
N LEU A 437 7.13 2.10 -11.31
CA LEU A 437 7.71 3.17 -12.12
C LEU A 437 8.07 2.75 -13.55
N SER A 438 7.55 1.62 -14.01
CA SER A 438 7.82 1.10 -15.36
C SER A 438 7.26 1.98 -16.52
N GLY A 439 6.84 3.21 -16.22
CA GLY A 439 6.43 4.26 -17.16
C GLY A 439 7.27 5.56 -17.14
N MET A 440 8.20 5.75 -16.19
CA MET A 440 9.10 6.92 -16.18
C MET A 440 10.49 6.47 -15.75
N GLY A 441 11.44 6.51 -16.69
CA GLY A 441 12.85 6.28 -16.41
C GLY A 441 13.30 7.08 -15.18
N PHE A 442 13.96 6.40 -14.27
CA PHE A 442 14.47 6.91 -12.99
C PHE A 442 15.32 8.18 -13.13
N LEU A 443 15.94 8.36 -14.30
CA LEU A 443 16.74 9.53 -14.68
C LEU A 443 15.94 10.85 -14.77
N ASN A 444 14.61 10.81 -14.79
CA ASN A 444 13.77 12.01 -14.90
C ASN A 444 13.26 12.59 -13.57
N LEU A 445 13.55 11.97 -12.42
CA LEU A 445 13.20 12.58 -11.13
C LEU A 445 14.02 13.85 -10.84
N GLY A 446 15.21 13.97 -11.44
CA GLY A 446 16.17 15.05 -11.18
C GLY A 446 16.17 16.23 -12.17
N MET A 447 15.81 16.06 -13.45
CA MET A 447 16.03 17.13 -14.43
C MET A 447 15.02 17.29 -15.59
N GLY A 448 14.01 16.43 -15.72
CA GLY A 448 13.09 16.53 -16.87
C GLY A 448 11.69 16.07 -16.52
N LEU A 449 10.74 17.01 -16.48
CA LEU A 449 9.30 16.86 -16.77
C LEU A 449 8.54 18.00 -16.06
N MET A 450 8.63 19.18 -16.67
CA MET A 450 7.67 20.28 -16.54
C MET A 450 6.52 20.10 -17.54
N ASN A 451 6.10 18.86 -17.82
CA ASN A 451 4.84 18.66 -18.54
C ASN A 451 3.70 18.78 -17.53
N GLU A 452 2.94 19.86 -17.64
CA GLU A 452 1.69 20.15 -16.91
C GLU A 452 0.62 19.05 -17.05
N GLU A 453 0.87 18.01 -17.85
CA GLU A 453 -0.06 16.90 -18.12
C GLU A 453 0.09 15.69 -17.18
N SER A 454 1.08 15.68 -16.27
CA SER A 454 1.18 14.58 -15.29
C SER A 454 0.01 14.62 -14.30
N ARG A 455 -0.73 13.51 -14.17
CA ARG A 455 -1.88 13.40 -13.28
C ARG A 455 -1.48 13.71 -11.83
N GLY A 456 -2.11 14.73 -11.24
CA GLY A 456 -1.88 15.08 -9.85
C GLY A 456 -2.21 13.90 -8.93
N TRP A 457 -1.42 13.72 -7.86
CA TRP A 457 -1.57 12.55 -6.97
C TRP A 457 -2.96 12.46 -6.32
N VAL A 458 -3.59 13.60 -6.04
CA VAL A 458 -4.97 13.65 -5.53
C VAL A 458 -5.95 13.08 -6.56
N SER A 459 -5.79 13.44 -7.83
CA SER A 459 -6.64 12.93 -8.92
C SER A 459 -6.43 11.43 -9.15
N MET A 460 -5.23 10.91 -8.93
CA MET A 460 -4.96 9.46 -8.90
C MET A 460 -5.63 8.77 -7.72
N LEU A 461 -5.48 9.32 -6.52
CA LEU A 461 -6.09 8.78 -5.29
C LEU A 461 -7.60 8.65 -5.42
N LEU A 462 -8.25 9.66 -6.01
CA LEU A 462 -9.70 9.68 -6.22
C LEU A 462 -10.16 8.92 -7.47
N GLN A 463 -9.25 8.25 -8.20
CA GLN A 463 -9.52 7.46 -9.41
C GLN A 463 -10.34 8.21 -10.48
N ARG A 464 -10.17 9.53 -10.58
CA ARG A 464 -10.95 10.38 -11.50
C ARG A 464 -10.55 10.24 -12.98
N PRO A 465 -11.46 10.54 -13.92
CA PRO A 465 -11.12 10.58 -15.35
C PRO A 465 -10.04 11.62 -15.65
N LEU A 466 -9.20 11.36 -16.66
CA LEU A 466 -8.09 12.24 -17.07
C LEU A 466 -8.53 13.59 -17.65
N LEU A 467 -9.80 13.72 -18.05
CA LEU A 467 -10.31 14.91 -18.76
C LEU A 467 -10.63 16.09 -17.84
N SER A 468 -10.52 15.91 -16.53
CA SER A 468 -10.90 16.92 -15.55
C SER A 468 -9.76 17.93 -15.35
N THR A 469 -9.80 19.04 -16.08
CA THR A 469 -8.87 20.17 -15.93
C THR A 469 -9.12 21.01 -14.68
N SER A 470 -10.09 20.63 -13.83
CA SER A 470 -10.44 21.42 -12.67
C SER A 470 -9.29 21.45 -11.65
N GLN A 471 -8.80 22.65 -11.36
CA GLN A 471 -7.80 22.89 -10.31
C GLN A 471 -8.41 22.83 -8.90
N GLN A 472 -9.74 22.76 -8.78
CA GLN A 472 -10.48 22.81 -7.52
C GLN A 472 -11.50 21.67 -7.42
N LEU A 473 -11.59 21.08 -6.23
CA LEU A 473 -12.62 20.10 -5.91
C LEU A 473 -13.53 20.62 -4.82
N TYR A 474 -14.81 20.27 -4.90
CA TYR A 474 -15.82 20.71 -3.96
C TYR A 474 -16.39 19.50 -3.21
N ALA A 475 -16.58 19.61 -1.90
CA ALA A 475 -17.32 18.61 -1.14
C ALA A 475 -18.21 19.31 -0.11
N VAL A 476 -19.30 18.65 0.28
CA VAL A 476 -20.19 19.15 1.34
C VAL A 476 -20.30 18.10 2.41
N GLN A 477 -19.88 18.44 3.63
CA GLN A 477 -20.11 17.59 4.77
C GLN A 477 -21.33 18.08 5.54
N LYS A 478 -22.31 17.20 5.73
CA LYS A 478 -23.46 17.43 6.59
C LYS A 478 -23.25 16.67 7.90
N SER A 479 -23.54 17.30 9.04
CA SER A 479 -23.53 16.58 10.31
C SER A 479 -24.61 15.51 10.31
N PRO A 480 -24.32 14.26 10.72
CA PRO A 480 -25.34 13.21 10.85
C PRO A 480 -26.47 13.60 11.82
N SER A 481 -26.13 14.40 12.84
CA SER A 481 -27.09 14.88 13.84
C SER A 481 -27.85 16.14 13.41
N GLN A 482 -27.46 16.74 12.28
CA GLN A 482 -27.92 18.06 11.81
C GLN A 482 -27.75 19.21 12.83
N LYS A 483 -27.03 18.98 13.94
CA LYS A 483 -26.78 20.00 14.98
C LYS A 483 -25.80 21.09 14.54
N TYR A 484 -24.95 20.77 13.57
CA TYR A 484 -23.93 21.68 13.04
C TYR A 484 -24.30 22.09 11.61
N PRO A 485 -24.06 23.35 11.21
CA PRO A 485 -24.28 23.78 9.84
C PRO A 485 -23.42 22.94 8.87
N PRO A 486 -23.91 22.64 7.66
CA PRO A 486 -23.12 22.01 6.61
C PRO A 486 -21.82 22.77 6.34
N VAL A 487 -20.72 22.04 6.12
CA VAL A 487 -19.42 22.62 5.75
C VAL A 487 -19.22 22.39 4.26
N GLN A 488 -19.06 23.48 3.51
CA GLN A 488 -18.74 23.43 2.08
C GLN A 488 -17.25 23.64 1.92
N VAL A 489 -16.55 22.62 1.46
CA VAL A 489 -15.11 22.71 1.25
C VAL A 489 -14.78 22.90 -0.22
N THR A 490 -13.83 23.80 -0.49
CA THR A 490 -13.12 23.89 -1.75
C THR A 490 -11.68 23.47 -1.51
N LEU A 491 -11.27 22.33 -2.09
CA LEU A 491 -9.90 21.85 -2.09
C LEU A 491 -9.16 22.40 -3.29
N ARG A 492 -8.10 23.17 -3.03
CA ARG A 492 -7.13 23.55 -4.06
C ARG A 492 -6.17 22.38 -4.28
N LEU A 493 -6.15 21.84 -5.49
CA LEU A 493 -5.28 20.72 -5.83
C LEU A 493 -3.80 21.17 -5.80
N PRO A 494 -2.91 20.42 -5.11
CA PRO A 494 -1.49 20.70 -5.14
C PRO A 494 -0.92 20.38 -6.54
N PRO A 495 0.00 21.19 -7.08
CA PRO A 495 0.62 20.96 -8.38
C PRO A 495 1.75 19.91 -8.28
N GLU A 496 1.44 18.75 -7.70
CA GLU A 496 2.41 17.67 -7.48
C GLU A 496 1.92 16.38 -8.14
N SER A 497 2.80 15.77 -8.93
CA SER A 497 2.55 14.49 -9.60
C SER A 497 2.35 13.35 -8.61
N GLY A 498 1.54 12.37 -9.00
CA GLY A 498 1.33 11.14 -8.25
C GLY A 498 2.03 9.92 -8.82
N PHE A 499 2.27 8.96 -7.94
CA PHE A 499 2.78 7.64 -8.27
C PHE A 499 1.94 6.59 -7.56
N VAL A 500 1.81 5.39 -8.11
CA VAL A 500 1.32 4.24 -7.34
C VAL A 500 2.55 3.48 -6.88
N LEU A 501 2.66 3.18 -5.59
CA LEU A 501 3.70 2.34 -5.01
C LEU A 501 3.13 0.93 -4.87
N GLY A 502 3.58 0.02 -5.73
CA GLY A 502 3.20 -1.40 -5.68
C GLY A 502 4.13 -2.19 -4.77
N ARG A 503 5.43 -2.21 -5.09
CA ARG A 503 6.46 -2.96 -4.38
C ARG A 503 7.69 -2.09 -4.10
N VAL A 504 8.36 -2.36 -2.99
CA VAL A 504 9.64 -1.70 -2.62
C VAL A 504 10.64 -2.77 -2.22
N ARG A 505 11.79 -2.83 -2.90
CA ARG A 505 12.90 -3.73 -2.54
C ARG A 505 13.50 -3.30 -1.20
N VAL A 506 13.78 -4.28 -0.36
CA VAL A 506 14.39 -4.09 0.97
C VAL A 506 15.45 -5.17 1.21
N ARG A 507 16.51 -4.85 1.93
CA ARG A 507 17.65 -5.74 2.22
C ARG A 507 17.73 -6.14 3.69
N ASP A 508 17.20 -5.28 4.55
CA ASP A 508 17.21 -5.46 5.99
C ASP A 508 15.95 -4.84 6.62
N MET A 509 15.78 -5.05 7.92
CA MET A 509 14.66 -4.47 8.66
C MET A 509 14.75 -2.95 8.83
N ALA A 510 15.94 -2.34 8.78
CA ALA A 510 16.06 -0.89 8.87
C ALA A 510 15.44 -0.20 7.64
N GLU A 511 15.64 -0.76 6.45
CA GLU A 511 15.00 -0.32 5.21
C GLU A 511 13.47 -0.55 5.24
N VAL A 512 13.02 -1.67 5.83
CA VAL A 512 11.59 -1.91 6.07
C VAL A 512 11.01 -0.79 6.92
N TRP A 513 11.56 -0.55 8.10
CA TRP A 513 11.06 0.47 9.03
C TRP A 513 11.02 1.85 8.40
N THR A 514 12.10 2.25 7.72
CA THR A 514 12.18 3.56 7.10
C THR A 514 11.17 3.72 5.96
N THR A 515 10.91 2.65 5.20
CA THR A 515 9.86 2.64 4.18
C THR A 515 8.49 2.83 4.82
N LEU A 516 8.20 2.12 5.91
CA LEU A 516 6.92 2.22 6.61
C LEU A 516 6.69 3.62 7.20
N GLU A 517 7.72 4.31 7.67
CA GLU A 517 7.60 5.69 8.16
C GLU A 517 7.10 6.67 7.08
N ILE A 518 7.71 6.60 5.89
CA ILE A 518 7.36 7.46 4.75
C ILE A 518 5.95 7.12 4.26
N VAL A 519 5.63 5.83 4.15
CA VAL A 519 4.33 5.36 3.70
C VAL A 519 3.22 5.71 4.69
N ARG A 520 3.45 5.60 5.99
CA ARG A 520 2.51 5.96 7.06
C ARG A 520 2.04 7.40 6.96
N GLU A 521 2.97 8.32 6.71
CA GLU A 521 2.65 9.74 6.49
C GLU A 521 1.73 9.92 5.27
N GLN A 522 2.02 9.23 4.15
CA GLN A 522 1.17 9.28 2.97
C GLN A 522 -0.22 8.65 3.23
N CYS A 523 -0.29 7.55 3.99
CA CYS A 523 -1.55 6.92 4.37
C CYS A 523 -2.46 7.86 5.15
N TRP A 524 -1.90 8.64 6.09
CA TRP A 524 -2.63 9.66 6.83
C TRP A 524 -3.26 10.69 5.91
N LEU A 525 -2.47 11.22 4.96
CA LEU A 525 -2.93 12.22 4.01
C LEU A 525 -3.97 11.67 3.02
N ASN A 526 -3.72 10.47 2.49
CA ASN A 526 -4.64 9.77 1.60
C ASN A 526 -5.98 9.52 2.28
N SER A 527 -5.97 9.04 3.53
CA SER A 527 -7.20 8.77 4.28
C SER A 527 -8.03 10.03 4.50
N MET A 528 -7.41 11.20 4.69
CA MET A 528 -8.16 12.45 4.84
C MET A 528 -8.89 12.84 3.58
N ILE A 529 -8.19 12.82 2.45
CA ILE A 529 -8.77 13.24 1.18
C ILE A 529 -9.80 12.23 0.71
N ALA A 530 -9.51 10.92 0.79
CA ALA A 530 -10.43 9.88 0.36
C ALA A 530 -11.69 9.76 1.24
N SER A 531 -11.75 10.44 2.40
CA SER A 531 -12.91 10.42 3.30
C SER A 531 -14.10 11.27 2.83
N TYR A 532 -13.94 12.03 1.74
CA TYR A 532 -14.96 12.95 1.24
C TYR A 532 -15.40 12.63 -0.17
N ASP A 533 -16.69 12.83 -0.42
CA ASP A 533 -17.27 12.76 -1.76
C ASP A 533 -16.99 14.07 -2.49
N TRP A 534 -15.89 14.08 -3.24
CA TRP A 534 -15.46 15.24 -4.00
C TRP A 534 -16.21 15.34 -5.33
N HIS A 535 -16.53 16.56 -5.74
CA HIS A 535 -17.14 16.93 -7.02
C HIS A 535 -16.29 17.99 -7.75
N GLU A 536 -16.49 18.14 -9.06
CA GLU A 536 -15.75 19.11 -9.90
C GLU A 536 -16.46 20.44 -10.03
N SER A 537 -17.79 20.40 -10.07
CA SER A 537 -18.62 21.59 -9.99
C SER A 537 -18.98 21.87 -8.54
N PRO A 538 -19.11 23.15 -8.15
CA PRO A 538 -19.72 23.49 -6.88
C PRO A 538 -21.11 22.85 -6.81
N PRO A 539 -21.47 22.20 -5.70
CA PRO A 539 -22.76 21.56 -5.56
C PRO A 539 -23.85 22.60 -5.74
N LYS A 540 -24.82 22.30 -6.61
CA LYS A 540 -26.06 23.09 -6.70
C LYS A 540 -26.81 22.85 -5.40
N ILE A 541 -26.65 23.76 -4.45
CA ILE A 541 -27.47 23.72 -3.25
C ILE A 541 -28.85 24.18 -3.71
N ASP A 542 -29.87 23.33 -3.58
CA ASP A 542 -31.27 23.73 -3.64
C ASP A 542 -31.57 24.60 -2.41
N GLU A 543 -30.91 25.76 -2.34
CA GLU A 543 -31.15 26.79 -1.36
C GLU A 543 -32.42 27.56 -1.80
N PRO A 544 -33.39 27.81 -0.89
CA PRO A 544 -34.38 28.86 -1.15
C PRO A 544 -33.62 30.16 -1.40
N GLU A 545 -34.07 30.97 -2.38
CA GLU A 545 -33.39 32.18 -2.86
C GLU A 545 -32.66 32.95 -1.74
N PRO A 546 -31.37 33.29 -1.94
CA PRO A 546 -30.56 33.92 -0.91
C PRO A 546 -31.18 35.26 -0.51
N GLN A 547 -31.58 35.39 0.76
CA GLN A 547 -31.85 36.69 1.37
C GLN A 547 -30.52 37.46 1.64
N GLY A 548 -29.74 37.69 0.58
CA GLY A 548 -28.71 38.72 0.48
C GLY A 548 -27.52 38.70 1.46
N ILE A 549 -26.68 39.73 1.30
CA ILE A 549 -25.51 40.11 2.12
C ILE A 549 -25.87 40.21 3.62
N SER A 550 -27.14 40.41 3.93
CA SER A 550 -27.75 40.40 5.26
C SER A 550 -27.47 39.12 6.07
N SER A 551 -27.44 37.94 5.42
CA SER A 551 -27.12 36.66 6.08
C SER A 551 -25.66 36.54 6.51
N LEU A 552 -24.76 37.09 5.69
CA LEU A 552 -23.32 37.17 5.98
C LEU A 552 -23.03 38.19 7.10
N GLN A 553 -23.79 39.28 7.15
CA GLN A 553 -23.68 40.31 8.19
C GLN A 553 -24.33 39.91 9.53
N SER A 554 -25.31 38.99 9.51
CA SER A 554 -25.98 38.50 10.72
C SER A 554 -25.27 37.32 11.39
N GLY A 555 -24.25 36.74 10.75
CA GLY A 555 -23.53 35.56 11.25
C GLY A 555 -24.34 34.25 11.24
N GLN A 556 -25.52 34.25 10.60
CA GLN A 556 -26.33 33.05 10.41
C GLN A 556 -25.94 32.35 9.09
N PHE A 557 -24.90 31.53 9.16
CA PHE A 557 -24.46 30.72 8.01
C PHE A 557 -25.38 29.51 7.82
N PHE A 558 -26.07 29.43 6.68
CA PHE A 558 -26.74 28.21 6.21
C PHE A 558 -25.73 27.10 5.89
N SER A 559 -24.52 27.48 5.49
CA SER A 559 -23.37 26.61 5.33
C SER A 559 -22.06 27.36 5.58
N ILE A 560 -21.03 26.69 6.08
CA ILE A 560 -19.73 27.29 6.36
C ILE A 560 -18.83 27.11 5.13
N PRO A 561 -18.52 28.18 4.37
CA PRO A 561 -17.57 28.11 3.27
C PRO A 561 -16.16 27.91 3.84
N THR A 562 -15.48 26.87 3.38
CA THR A 562 -14.17 26.46 3.86
C THR A 562 -13.22 26.25 2.70
N GLN A 563 -12.06 26.90 2.72
CA GLN A 563 -10.99 26.62 1.78
C GLN A 563 -10.00 25.64 2.41
N MET A 564 -9.74 24.53 1.72
CA MET A 564 -8.75 23.52 2.11
C MET A 564 -7.55 23.61 1.17
N THR A 565 -6.36 23.77 1.73
CA THR A 565 -5.09 23.80 1.01
C THR A 565 -4.16 22.74 1.59
N LEU A 566 -3.52 21.97 0.72
CA LEU A 566 -2.52 20.97 1.12
C LEU A 566 -1.13 21.59 0.99
N SER A 567 -0.41 21.66 2.09
CA SER A 567 0.99 22.09 2.11
C SER A 567 1.87 20.84 2.05
N VAL A 568 2.39 20.56 0.85
CA VAL A 568 3.13 19.33 0.57
C VAL A 568 4.64 19.54 0.45
N GLY A 569 5.07 20.79 0.20
CA GLY A 569 6.49 21.15 0.06
C GLY A 569 7.23 21.43 1.38
N ALA A 570 6.51 21.66 2.49
CA ALA A 570 7.10 21.77 3.81
C ALA A 570 6.99 20.40 4.50
N ALA A 571 8.12 19.83 4.92
CA ALA A 571 8.11 18.69 5.82
C ALA A 571 7.92 19.21 7.26
N PRO A 572 6.93 18.72 8.02
CA PRO A 572 5.98 17.65 7.70
C PRO A 572 4.73 18.13 6.92
N PRO A 573 4.06 17.25 6.14
CA PRO A 573 2.89 17.62 5.36
C PRO A 573 1.75 18.14 6.25
N SER A 574 1.04 19.14 5.75
CA SER A 574 -0.04 19.76 6.51
C SER A 574 -1.27 20.07 5.67
N VAL A 575 -2.41 20.10 6.35
CA VAL A 575 -3.70 20.51 5.83
C VAL A 575 -4.03 21.85 6.47
N LEU A 576 -4.18 22.88 5.65
CA LEU A 576 -4.61 24.21 6.05
C LEU A 576 -6.08 24.41 5.67
N LEU A 577 -6.90 24.73 6.67
CA LEU A 577 -8.32 25.06 6.52
C LEU A 577 -8.52 26.53 6.85
N GLN A 578 -9.24 27.25 5.98
CA GLN A 578 -9.60 28.65 6.18
C GLN A 578 -11.12 28.79 6.12
N PHE A 579 -11.72 29.35 7.16
CA PHE A 579 -13.17 29.49 7.25
C PHE A 579 -13.57 30.71 8.10
N PRO A 580 -14.74 31.31 7.84
CA PRO A 580 -15.25 32.42 8.63
C PRO A 580 -15.80 31.92 9.98
N ILE A 581 -15.61 32.73 11.02
CA ILE A 581 -16.24 32.51 12.33
C ILE A 581 -17.33 33.55 12.61
N PRO A 582 -18.37 33.21 13.38
CA PRO A 582 -19.47 34.14 13.66
C PRO A 582 -18.96 35.38 14.42
N SER A 583 -19.30 36.59 13.94
CA SER A 583 -19.04 37.86 14.65
C SER A 583 -20.30 38.72 14.69
N ARG A 584 -20.51 39.46 15.78
CA ARG A 584 -21.66 40.38 15.90
C ARG A 584 -21.36 41.68 15.13
N GLY A 585 -22.13 41.96 14.07
CA GLY A 585 -22.22 43.30 13.46
C GLY A 585 -21.04 43.76 12.60
N SER A 586 -20.13 42.87 12.18
CA SER A 586 -19.01 43.20 11.29
C SER A 586 -18.72 42.04 10.32
N VAL A 587 -17.77 42.25 9.40
CA VAL A 587 -17.30 41.18 8.49
C VAL A 587 -16.74 40.03 9.35
N PRO A 588 -17.21 38.78 9.17
CA PRO A 588 -16.70 37.61 9.88
C PRO A 588 -15.18 37.49 9.72
N PRO A 589 -14.38 37.45 10.80
CA PRO A 589 -12.95 37.22 10.67
C PRO A 589 -12.71 35.80 10.15
N ILE A 590 -11.65 35.64 9.35
CA ILE A 590 -11.26 34.35 8.78
C ILE A 590 -10.20 33.73 9.68
N VAL A 591 -10.51 32.55 10.20
CA VAL A 591 -9.60 31.74 11.00
C VAL A 591 -8.86 30.76 10.10
N GLN A 592 -7.58 30.57 10.39
CA GLN A 592 -6.75 29.53 9.81
C GLN A 592 -6.58 28.41 10.83
N PHE A 593 -6.90 27.19 10.43
CA PHE A 593 -6.69 25.97 11.20
C PHE A 593 -5.78 25.05 10.42
N MET A 594 -4.57 24.83 10.92
CA MET A 594 -3.59 23.98 10.29
C MET A 594 -3.39 22.72 11.11
N VAL A 595 -3.42 21.57 10.45
CA VAL A 595 -3.02 20.29 11.04
C VAL A 595 -1.89 19.69 10.25
N SER A 596 -0.75 19.50 10.90
CA SER A 596 0.39 18.81 10.31
C SER A 596 0.56 17.42 10.89
N TYR A 597 1.03 16.49 10.08
CA TYR A 597 1.50 15.20 10.56
C TYR A 597 2.73 15.43 11.48
N ASP A 598 2.79 14.78 12.62
CA ASP A 598 3.92 14.93 13.54
C ASP A 598 3.99 13.69 14.44
N SER A 599 4.86 12.73 14.11
CA SER A 599 5.05 11.49 14.89
C SER A 599 5.53 11.76 16.33
N THR A 600 6.15 12.92 16.57
CA THR A 600 6.64 13.36 17.89
C THR A 600 5.55 13.94 18.77
N ALA A 601 4.46 14.44 18.19
CA ALA A 601 3.32 14.91 18.94
C ALA A 601 2.61 13.74 19.64
N THR A 602 2.03 14.01 20.81
CA THR A 602 1.37 13.01 21.68
C THR A 602 0.38 12.10 20.93
N ARG A 603 -0.33 12.65 19.93
CA ARG A 603 -1.35 11.94 19.14
C ARG A 603 -1.00 11.77 17.66
N GLY A 604 0.25 12.04 17.28
CA GLY A 604 0.73 11.89 15.90
C GLY A 604 0.35 13.06 14.97
N THR A 605 -0.27 14.11 15.50
CA THR A 605 -0.70 15.30 14.77
C THR A 605 -0.42 16.55 15.58
N ARG A 606 -0.05 17.64 14.91
CA ARG A 606 0.13 18.96 15.52
C ARG A 606 -0.91 19.93 14.96
N VAL A 607 -1.69 20.50 15.86
CA VAL A 607 -2.68 21.53 15.56
C VAL A 607 -2.07 22.91 15.80
N GLN A 608 -2.28 23.82 14.85
CA GLN A 608 -1.91 25.22 14.95
C GLN A 608 -3.08 26.09 14.46
N PHE A 609 -3.27 27.22 15.13
CA PHE A 609 -4.25 28.23 14.73
C PHE A 609 -3.54 29.49 14.26
N GLY A 610 -4.16 30.15 13.29
CA GLY A 610 -3.77 31.46 12.80
C GLY A 610 -5.00 32.32 12.54
N SER A 611 -4.76 33.61 12.36
CA SER A 611 -5.78 34.57 11.94
C SER A 611 -5.28 35.32 10.72
N LEU A 612 -6.15 35.56 9.75
CA LEU A 612 -5.88 36.55 8.72
C LEU A 612 -6.13 37.98 9.23
N ASP A 613 -6.90 38.14 10.32
CA ASP A 613 -7.09 39.43 10.98
C ASP A 613 -6.09 39.58 12.14
N PRO A 614 -5.12 40.51 12.05
CA PRO A 614 -4.13 40.72 13.10
C PRO A 614 -4.73 41.21 14.43
N LYS A 615 -5.98 41.69 14.44
CA LYS A 615 -6.66 42.17 15.66
C LYS A 615 -7.27 41.03 16.47
N LEU A 616 -7.42 39.85 15.89
CA LEU A 616 -8.02 38.70 16.56
C LEU A 616 -6.89 37.81 17.11
N SER A 617 -6.74 37.79 18.45
CA SER A 617 -5.88 36.80 19.10
C SER A 617 -6.57 35.43 19.11
N VAL A 618 -6.52 34.77 17.96
CA VAL A 618 -7.11 33.44 17.76
C VAL A 618 -6.43 32.41 18.65
N ALA A 619 -5.12 32.55 18.89
CA ALA A 619 -4.37 31.69 19.79
C ALA A 619 -4.99 31.68 21.19
N ASP A 620 -5.22 32.86 21.80
CA ASP A 620 -5.77 32.95 23.15
C ASP A 620 -7.19 32.37 23.27
N THR A 621 -7.98 32.43 22.19
CA THR A 621 -9.38 31.97 22.19
C THR A 621 -9.51 30.48 21.87
N LEU A 622 -8.71 29.97 20.93
CA LEU A 622 -8.83 28.60 20.41
C LEU A 622 -7.84 27.61 21.00
N ASP A 623 -6.71 28.06 21.57
CA ASP A 623 -5.73 27.15 22.16
C ASP A 623 -6.31 26.34 23.33
N VAL A 624 -7.31 26.88 24.04
CA VAL A 624 -8.06 26.16 25.09
C VAL A 624 -8.76 24.91 24.53
N TYR A 625 -9.12 24.90 23.24
CA TYR A 625 -9.80 23.78 22.59
C TYR A 625 -8.87 22.85 21.82
N LYS A 626 -7.56 23.09 21.83
CA LYS A 626 -6.58 22.37 21.00
C LYS A 626 -6.68 20.84 21.15
N ASP A 627 -6.74 20.34 22.37
CA ASP A 627 -6.81 18.90 22.64
C ASP A 627 -8.14 18.27 22.23
N GLN A 628 -9.26 19.01 22.38
CA GLN A 628 -10.58 18.57 21.93
C GLN A 628 -10.66 18.57 20.42
N LEU A 629 -10.07 19.57 19.77
CA LEU A 629 -10.08 19.71 18.33
C LEU A 629 -9.24 18.64 17.65
N ASP A 630 -8.05 18.35 18.18
CA ASP A 630 -7.23 17.25 17.68
C ASP A 630 -7.98 15.91 17.76
N GLU A 631 -8.77 15.70 18.82
CA GLU A 631 -9.63 14.53 18.97
C GLU A 631 -10.74 14.46 17.90
N VAL A 632 -11.45 15.58 17.71
CA VAL A 632 -12.50 15.70 16.69
C VAL A 632 -11.93 15.49 15.29
N PHE A 633 -10.78 16.11 15.01
CA PHE A 633 -10.09 15.98 13.74
C PHE A 633 -9.67 14.53 13.47
N ARG A 634 -9.10 13.85 14.47
CA ARG A 634 -8.66 12.45 14.34
C ARG A 634 -9.82 11.49 14.07
N ARG A 635 -10.95 11.67 14.76
CA ARG A 635 -12.10 10.73 14.70
C ARG A 635 -13.12 11.05 13.61
N ALA A 636 -13.35 12.34 13.33
CA ALA A 636 -14.41 12.82 12.45
C ALA A 636 -13.89 13.57 11.22
N GLY A 637 -12.58 13.81 11.14
CA GLY A 637 -11.91 14.43 10.00
C GLY A 637 -11.86 15.97 10.03
N PRO A 638 -11.12 16.58 9.09
CA PRO A 638 -10.93 18.04 8.99
C PRO A 638 -12.22 18.85 8.97
N LEU A 639 -13.20 18.45 8.17
CA LEU A 639 -14.43 19.22 8.00
C LEU A 639 -15.33 19.19 9.24
N ALA A 640 -15.32 18.09 9.99
CA ALA A 640 -16.07 17.98 11.24
C ALA A 640 -15.46 18.89 12.32
N ALA A 641 -14.13 19.01 12.34
CA ALA A 641 -13.41 19.94 13.20
C ALA A 641 -13.83 21.40 12.91
N VAL A 642 -13.97 21.81 11.64
CA VAL A 642 -14.48 23.14 11.28
C VAL A 642 -15.90 23.38 11.80
N GLY A 643 -16.82 22.45 11.55
CA GLY A 643 -18.20 22.55 12.02
C GLY A 643 -18.29 22.63 13.55
N TRP A 644 -17.43 21.89 14.24
CA TRP A 644 -17.34 21.90 15.71
C TRP A 644 -16.80 23.24 16.23
N ILE A 645 -15.69 23.77 15.69
CA ILE A 645 -15.15 25.09 16.08
C ILE A 645 -16.21 26.17 15.90
N ASN A 646 -16.89 26.20 14.74
CA ASN A 646 -17.91 27.19 14.46
C ASN A 646 -19.02 27.16 15.52
N ALA A 647 -19.43 25.98 15.98
CA ALA A 647 -20.43 25.84 17.03
C ALA A 647 -19.94 26.26 18.42
N GLN A 648 -18.68 25.99 18.78
CA GLN A 648 -18.12 26.45 20.06
C GLN A 648 -18.01 27.98 20.13
N LEU A 649 -17.76 28.63 18.99
CA LEU A 649 -17.61 30.09 18.90
C LEU A 649 -18.93 30.84 18.73
N ARG A 650 -20.08 30.15 18.60
CA ARG A 650 -21.37 30.84 18.51
C ARG A 650 -21.65 31.52 19.86
N PRO A 651 -21.88 32.84 19.87
CA PRO A 651 -22.28 33.52 21.09
C PRO A 651 -23.63 32.95 21.54
N SER A 652 -23.66 32.42 22.77
CA SER A 652 -24.87 31.97 23.45
C SER A 652 -25.93 33.05 23.56
#